data_AF-A0A382B7N6-F1
#
_entry.id   AF-A0A382B7N6-F1
#
_cell.length_a   1.000
_cell.length_b   1.000
_cell.length_c   1.000
_cell.angle_alpha   90.00
_cell.angle_beta   90.00
_cell.angle_gamma   90.00
#
_symmetry.space_group_name_H-M   'P 1'
#
loop_
_entity.id
_entity.type
_entity.pdbx_description
1 polymer ?
#
loop_
_entity_poly.entity_id
_entity_poly.type
_entity_poly.pdbx_seq_one_letter_code
_entity_poly.pdbx_strand_id
1 'polypeptide(L)'
;EAWHPTIEHYAYFANGNWETAALQTNMSIAVFCNNRQLFEATVRYAVNGAGNGSIPHMIVYPTGQCQETTRAQHYAQLGLGLLGCVAEVAWNQGVDLYAWEGNRILKGFEYTAKYGLGEDVPYQHYLDRTGKYGFGGRNNKYDKISTVSRGSFWPIFERTYHHYSNRRGVPAPYSASVAEMKRPEGHSHDHVGLGTLVHWRPPQKAPKPSKAPGVPAGLVARSSVEGLRLKWVGSVDPVSCTDANSYIIQRATRREGPYRTIATEIQESSFLDGTVKNGDLYYYTIQAANDAGRSNPSAVLVANANLPGPWRSSDVGKATIPGFTEYNGKQFTLEGEGHDIGGTSDEFHFAYAPFSGEGTMTARIIRPMSSQWTKPGVMMRESLDANSRHVSVLLQPHWSGAMVSRKKTGGVTTTQGERSLNEKHIIKKNRLSTPYWVRLIRFRNRFIGYMSPDGFDWQELGSIEIPISRTFYVGLPACSQLNDVTTTVTYDNVSIPTWRMTAGDRIITARPEPRWHKSAWLERHNAFNERIKKGNVDLLMIGDSITHWWNKAGKKIWDHYYANRNAVNLAISGDRTEHVLWRLENGNIDGISPKLAVLMIGTNNHMSSPPEVTARDIRLIVKKLHTKLPSTKILVLAIFPRGGGDDDGARQINMKVNELIANIGDGNMVHYLNINQAFLNGRQLRQNLIPDGTHPNEKGYAAWAEAMEPTIAKLLNDEPSTQID
;
A
#
# COMPACT_ATOMS: atom_id res chain seq x y z
N GLU A 1 -9.47 2.39 -20.06
CA GLU A 1 -10.04 1.34 -19.17
C GLU A 1 -9.86 -0.09 -19.70
N ALA A 2 -9.92 -0.33 -21.01
CA ALA A 2 -9.70 -1.69 -21.54
C ALA A 2 -8.24 -2.18 -21.44
N TRP A 3 -7.27 -1.37 -21.88
CA TRP A 3 -5.87 -1.82 -22.02
C TRP A 3 -5.01 -1.57 -20.80
N HIS A 4 -5.11 -0.37 -20.20
CA HIS A 4 -4.25 0.03 -19.08
C HIS A 4 -4.30 -0.95 -17.92
N PRO A 5 -5.45 -1.38 -17.36
CA PRO A 5 -5.47 -2.33 -16.24
C PRO A 5 -4.79 -3.69 -16.53
N THR A 6 -4.76 -4.10 -17.80
CA THR A 6 -4.10 -5.35 -18.22
C THR A 6 -2.58 -5.23 -18.25
N ILE A 7 -2.06 -4.08 -18.66
CA ILE A 7 -0.62 -3.79 -18.74
C ILE A 7 -0.08 -3.10 -17.48
N GLU A 8 -0.96 -2.53 -16.67
CA GLU A 8 -0.70 -1.89 -15.39
C GLU A 8 -0.12 -2.96 -14.46
N HIS A 9 1.18 -2.84 -14.20
CA HIS A 9 1.98 -3.80 -13.45
C HIS A 9 2.28 -5.13 -14.16
N TYR A 10 2.28 -5.13 -15.49
CA TYR A 10 2.70 -6.29 -16.27
C TYR A 10 4.20 -6.56 -16.11
N ALA A 11 4.50 -7.75 -15.59
CA ALA A 11 5.80 -8.40 -15.66
C ALA A 11 7.01 -7.74 -14.94
N TYR A 12 6.83 -7.01 -13.83
CA TYR A 12 7.94 -6.48 -12.99
C TYR A 12 8.94 -7.51 -12.43
N PHE A 13 8.65 -8.80 -12.63
CA PHE A 13 9.45 -9.94 -12.21
C PHE A 13 9.86 -10.81 -13.41
N ALA A 14 9.71 -10.31 -14.63
CA ALA A 14 10.20 -10.96 -15.83
C ALA A 14 11.54 -10.33 -16.22
N ASN A 15 12.01 -10.69 -17.41
CA ASN A 15 13.19 -10.06 -17.96
C ASN A 15 12.85 -8.62 -18.40
N GLY A 16 13.85 -7.73 -18.42
CA GLY A 16 13.64 -6.29 -18.59
C GLY A 16 12.87 -5.94 -19.87
N ASN A 17 12.97 -6.76 -20.92
CA ASN A 17 12.34 -6.50 -22.22
C ASN A 17 10.81 -6.37 -22.14
N TRP A 18 10.16 -7.20 -21.32
CA TRP A 18 8.69 -7.20 -21.21
C TRP A 18 8.19 -5.94 -20.51
N GLU A 19 8.97 -5.48 -19.53
CA GLU A 19 8.71 -4.21 -18.84
C GLU A 19 8.97 -3.00 -19.74
N THR A 20 10.01 -3.02 -20.59
CA THR A 20 10.24 -1.93 -21.55
C THR A 20 9.14 -1.85 -22.62
N ALA A 21 8.55 -3.00 -23.00
CA ALA A 21 7.38 -3.02 -23.88
C ALA A 21 6.14 -2.42 -23.19
N ALA A 22 5.93 -2.74 -21.91
CA ALA A 22 4.86 -2.16 -21.11
C ALA A 22 5.08 -0.65 -20.90
N LEU A 23 6.31 -0.20 -20.65
CA LEU A 23 6.69 1.21 -20.57
C LEU A 23 6.36 1.96 -21.86
N GLN A 24 6.76 1.44 -23.02
CA GLN A 24 6.42 2.04 -24.32
C GLN A 24 4.91 2.12 -24.52
N THR A 25 4.19 1.04 -24.20
CA THR A 25 2.73 1.00 -24.36
C THR A 25 2.03 2.02 -23.45
N ASN A 26 2.42 2.09 -22.17
CA ASN A 26 1.88 3.07 -21.22
C ASN A 26 2.19 4.50 -21.65
N MET A 27 3.40 4.76 -22.15
CA MET A 27 3.79 6.07 -22.65
C MET A 27 2.91 6.50 -23.84
N SER A 28 2.70 5.60 -24.81
CA SER A 28 1.85 5.85 -25.96
C SER A 28 0.39 6.09 -25.55
N ILE A 29 -0.16 5.29 -24.64
CA ILE A 29 -1.53 5.49 -24.11
C ILE A 29 -1.63 6.82 -23.38
N ALA A 30 -0.63 7.18 -22.58
CA ALA A 30 -0.63 8.43 -21.84
C ALA A 30 -0.72 9.64 -22.78
N VAL A 31 0.10 9.66 -23.84
CA VAL A 31 0.10 10.75 -24.82
C VAL A 31 -1.19 10.74 -25.65
N PHE A 32 -1.59 9.58 -26.18
CA PHE A 32 -2.80 9.46 -27.01
C PHE A 32 -4.07 9.90 -26.25
N CYS A 33 -4.19 9.54 -24.97
CA CYS A 33 -5.33 9.91 -24.13
C CYS A 33 -5.16 11.26 -23.41
N ASN A 34 -4.09 12.02 -23.67
CA ASN A 34 -3.74 13.25 -22.97
C ASN A 34 -3.77 13.09 -21.42
N ASN A 35 -3.33 11.94 -20.92
CA ASN A 35 -3.37 11.60 -19.50
C ASN A 35 -2.02 11.93 -18.84
N ARG A 36 -1.93 13.13 -18.28
CA ARG A 36 -0.70 13.60 -17.61
C ARG A 36 -0.29 12.76 -16.41
N GLN A 37 -1.25 12.20 -15.66
CA GLN A 37 -0.94 11.38 -14.48
C GLN A 37 -0.28 10.06 -14.88
N LEU A 38 -0.80 9.42 -15.93
CA LEU A 38 -0.21 8.20 -16.49
C LEU A 38 1.18 8.48 -17.09
N PHE A 39 1.32 9.60 -17.81
CA PHE A 39 2.63 10.00 -18.36
C PHE A 39 3.66 10.14 -17.24
N GLU A 40 3.33 10.90 -16.18
CA GLU A 40 4.20 11.08 -15.02
C GLU A 40 4.54 9.75 -14.33
N ALA A 41 3.55 8.88 -14.11
CA ALA A 41 3.79 7.56 -13.51
C ALA A 41 4.71 6.69 -14.38
N THR A 42 4.59 6.79 -15.71
CA THR A 42 5.41 6.05 -16.67
C THR A 42 6.85 6.57 -16.68
N VAL A 43 7.05 7.89 -16.74
CA VAL A 43 8.40 8.50 -16.65
C VAL A 43 9.04 8.15 -15.30
N ARG A 44 8.30 8.27 -14.19
CA ARG A 44 8.80 7.91 -12.85
C ARG A 44 9.20 6.43 -12.77
N TYR A 45 8.43 5.53 -13.38
CA TYR A 45 8.83 4.12 -13.46
C TYR A 45 10.08 3.92 -14.32
N ALA A 46 10.22 4.63 -15.44
CA ALA A 46 11.41 4.51 -16.28
C ALA A 46 12.70 4.90 -15.51
N VAL A 47 12.64 5.89 -14.62
CA VAL A 47 13.82 6.38 -13.88
C VAL A 47 14.02 5.76 -12.49
N ASN A 48 12.97 5.24 -11.86
CA ASN A 48 13.00 4.76 -10.47
C ASN A 48 12.03 3.58 -10.23
N GLY A 49 11.71 2.81 -11.27
CA GLY A 49 10.82 1.67 -11.21
C GLY A 49 11.43 0.46 -10.50
N ALA A 50 10.57 -0.30 -9.82
CA ALA A 50 10.95 -1.46 -9.02
C ALA A 50 11.48 -2.65 -9.83
N GLY A 51 11.04 -2.84 -11.08
CA GLY A 51 11.41 -4.00 -11.91
C GLY A 51 12.63 -3.75 -12.80
N ASN A 52 12.96 -4.76 -13.61
CA ASN A 52 14.16 -4.84 -14.44
C ASN A 52 14.15 -3.89 -15.66
N GLY A 53 12.99 -3.39 -16.07
CA GLY A 53 12.85 -2.55 -17.26
C GLY A 53 13.02 -1.06 -17.03
N SER A 54 13.23 -0.61 -15.78
CA SER A 54 13.66 0.76 -15.52
C SER A 54 15.09 0.96 -16.05
N ILE A 55 15.42 2.18 -16.47
CA ILE A 55 16.73 2.53 -17.01
C ILE A 55 17.87 2.09 -16.07
N PRO A 56 17.77 2.28 -14.73
CA PRO A 56 18.82 1.84 -13.82
C PRO A 56 19.04 0.33 -13.72
N HIS A 57 18.03 -0.48 -14.02
CA HIS A 57 18.11 -1.94 -13.91
C HIS A 57 18.36 -2.62 -15.26
N MET A 58 17.88 -2.02 -16.36
CA MET A 58 18.08 -2.55 -17.71
C MET A 58 19.53 -2.40 -18.20
N ILE A 59 20.20 -1.30 -17.83
CA ILE A 59 21.55 -0.95 -18.29
C ILE A 59 22.48 -0.93 -17.10
N VAL A 60 23.34 -1.93 -16.98
CA VAL A 60 24.34 -2.04 -15.92
C VAL A 60 25.33 -0.88 -16.02
N TYR A 61 25.51 -0.17 -14.90
CA TYR A 61 26.37 1.01 -14.82
C TYR A 61 27.68 0.66 -14.08
N PRO A 62 28.84 1.24 -14.49
CA PRO A 62 29.02 2.25 -15.52
C PRO A 62 29.24 1.71 -16.94
N THR A 63 29.36 0.39 -17.13
CA THR A 63 29.80 -0.19 -18.41
C THR A 63 28.86 0.05 -19.59
N GLY A 64 27.54 0.13 -19.35
CA GLY A 64 26.54 0.14 -20.42
C GLY A 64 26.08 -1.26 -20.83
N GLN A 65 26.57 -2.32 -20.18
CA GLN A 65 26.10 -3.68 -20.46
C GLN A 65 24.58 -3.77 -20.23
N CYS A 66 23.83 -4.24 -21.21
CA CYS A 66 22.40 -4.52 -21.03
C CYS A 66 22.23 -5.83 -20.24
N GLN A 67 21.23 -5.91 -19.35
CA GLN A 67 20.90 -7.12 -18.59
C GLN A 67 20.69 -8.37 -19.48
N GLU A 68 20.34 -8.19 -20.76
CA GLU A 68 20.09 -9.29 -21.70
C GLU A 68 21.33 -9.71 -22.50
N THR A 69 22.44 -8.98 -22.40
CA THR A 69 23.67 -9.15 -23.20
C THR A 69 24.28 -10.56 -23.08
N THR A 70 24.17 -11.19 -21.92
CA THR A 70 24.69 -12.53 -21.65
C THR A 70 23.80 -13.64 -22.19
N ARG A 71 22.58 -13.33 -22.61
CA ARG A 71 21.65 -14.31 -23.21
C ARG A 71 21.77 -14.31 -24.73
N ALA A 72 21.54 -13.17 -25.38
CA ALA A 72 21.81 -12.96 -26.80
C ALA A 72 21.77 -11.47 -27.16
N GLN A 73 22.51 -11.09 -28.19
CA GLN A 73 22.59 -9.67 -28.60
C GLN A 73 21.27 -9.13 -29.15
N HIS A 74 20.45 -9.97 -29.79
CA HIS A 74 19.13 -9.53 -30.27
C HIS A 74 18.17 -9.22 -29.10
N TYR A 75 18.32 -9.87 -27.94
CA TYR A 75 17.52 -9.56 -26.77
C TYR A 75 17.95 -8.26 -26.08
N ALA A 76 19.24 -7.95 -26.07
CA ALA A 76 19.72 -6.64 -25.61
C ALA A 76 19.17 -5.52 -26.50
N GLN A 77 19.18 -5.72 -27.82
CA GLN A 77 18.63 -4.78 -28.80
C GLN A 77 17.11 -4.60 -28.64
N LEU A 78 16.37 -5.65 -28.28
CA LEU A 78 14.94 -5.53 -27.98
C LEU A 78 14.66 -4.49 -26.90
N GLY A 79 15.25 -4.65 -25.71
CA GLY A 79 15.04 -3.76 -24.58
C GLY A 79 15.54 -2.34 -24.84
N LEU A 80 16.74 -2.20 -25.41
CA LEU A 80 17.32 -0.89 -25.74
C LEU A 80 16.49 -0.14 -26.79
N GLY A 81 16.03 -0.83 -27.83
CA GLY A 81 15.17 -0.23 -28.86
C GLY A 81 13.86 0.30 -28.29
N LEU A 82 13.19 -0.47 -27.43
CA LEU A 82 11.94 -0.08 -26.76
C LEU A 82 12.17 1.12 -25.82
N LEU A 83 13.26 1.13 -25.04
CA LEU A 83 13.65 2.30 -24.23
C LEU A 83 13.92 3.53 -25.09
N GLY A 84 14.57 3.36 -26.24
CA GLY A 84 14.77 4.44 -27.22
C GLY A 84 13.44 5.00 -27.74
N CYS A 85 12.41 4.17 -27.96
CA CYS A 85 11.07 4.64 -28.30
C CYS A 85 10.44 5.44 -27.15
N VAL A 86 10.52 4.93 -25.91
CA VAL A 86 10.01 5.63 -24.71
C VAL A 86 10.67 7.00 -24.56
N ALA A 87 11.99 7.06 -24.70
CA ALA A 87 12.76 8.29 -24.57
C ALA A 87 12.40 9.33 -25.65
N GLU A 88 12.15 8.90 -26.89
CA GLU A 88 11.74 9.81 -27.96
C GLU A 88 10.30 10.32 -27.78
N VAL A 89 9.38 9.49 -27.30
CA VAL A 89 8.03 9.97 -26.96
C VAL A 89 8.11 10.98 -25.81
N ALA A 90 8.90 10.71 -24.77
CA ALA A 90 9.12 11.65 -23.68
C ALA A 90 9.78 12.95 -24.17
N TRP A 91 10.77 12.85 -25.05
CA TRP A 91 11.43 14.00 -25.67
C TRP A 91 10.40 14.90 -26.33
N ASN A 92 9.51 14.34 -27.15
CA ASN A 92 8.46 15.10 -27.84
C ASN A 92 7.44 15.74 -26.88
N GLN A 93 7.36 15.28 -25.62
CA GLN A 93 6.60 15.92 -24.54
C GLN A 93 7.43 16.92 -23.71
N GLY A 94 8.66 17.21 -24.15
CA GLY A 94 9.60 18.14 -23.52
C GLY A 94 10.34 17.56 -22.31
N VAL A 95 10.49 16.24 -22.23
CA VAL A 95 11.16 15.52 -21.12
C VAL A 95 12.35 14.72 -21.66
N ASP A 96 13.56 15.03 -21.17
CA ASP A 96 14.81 14.44 -21.65
C ASP A 96 15.21 13.17 -20.89
N LEU A 97 14.51 12.06 -21.20
CA LEU A 97 14.88 10.74 -20.69
C LEU A 97 16.20 10.22 -21.27
N TYR A 98 16.64 10.73 -22.44
CA TYR A 98 17.92 10.32 -23.04
C TYR A 98 19.09 10.73 -22.14
N ALA A 99 19.06 11.94 -21.58
CA ALA A 99 20.11 12.46 -20.71
C ALA A 99 20.15 11.83 -19.30
N TRP A 100 19.14 11.04 -18.91
CA TRP A 100 19.03 10.49 -17.56
C TRP A 100 20.29 9.71 -17.14
N GLU A 101 20.80 10.03 -15.93
CA GLU A 101 22.01 9.45 -15.33
C GLU A 101 23.24 9.44 -16.27
N GLY A 102 23.50 10.57 -16.92
CA GLY A 102 24.71 10.73 -17.73
C GLY A 102 24.64 9.97 -19.05
N ASN A 103 23.52 10.12 -19.76
CA ASN A 103 23.23 9.42 -21.02
C ASN A 103 23.26 7.89 -20.88
N ARG A 104 22.65 7.36 -19.82
CA ARG A 104 22.71 5.91 -19.53
C ARG A 104 22.13 5.06 -20.67
N ILE A 105 21.10 5.56 -21.37
CA ILE A 105 20.57 4.91 -22.58
C ILE A 105 21.64 4.85 -23.67
N LEU A 106 22.38 5.94 -23.94
CA LEU A 106 23.46 5.95 -24.94
C LEU A 106 24.53 4.91 -24.61
N LYS A 107 24.95 4.81 -23.35
CA LYS A 107 25.94 3.81 -22.93
C LYS A 107 25.51 2.38 -23.30
N GLY A 108 24.22 2.07 -23.17
CA GLY A 108 23.63 0.81 -23.63
C GLY A 108 23.79 0.58 -25.12
N PHE A 109 23.40 1.58 -25.93
CA PHE A 109 23.52 1.51 -27.39
C PHE A 109 24.97 1.42 -27.86
N GLU A 110 25.88 2.24 -27.32
CA GLU A 110 27.30 2.23 -27.69
C GLU A 110 27.97 0.90 -27.30
N TYR A 111 27.65 0.34 -26.13
CA TYR A 111 28.15 -0.96 -25.71
C TYR A 111 27.71 -2.06 -26.69
N THR A 112 26.41 -2.13 -27.01
CA THR A 112 25.86 -3.13 -27.92
C THR A 112 26.37 -2.95 -29.35
N ALA A 113 26.47 -1.71 -29.84
CA ALA A 113 27.02 -1.40 -31.16
C ALA A 113 28.48 -1.82 -31.26
N LYS A 114 29.32 -1.40 -30.31
CA LYS A 114 30.75 -1.74 -30.25
C LYS A 114 30.95 -3.25 -30.32
N TYR A 115 30.28 -3.99 -29.44
CA TYR A 115 30.40 -5.46 -29.44
C TYR A 115 29.92 -6.10 -30.74
N GLY A 116 28.80 -5.62 -31.29
CA GLY A 116 28.26 -6.10 -32.55
C GLY A 116 29.20 -5.86 -33.73
N LEU A 117 29.96 -4.75 -33.73
CA LEU A 117 30.91 -4.40 -34.79
C LEU A 117 32.20 -5.23 -34.77
N GLY A 118 32.33 -6.17 -33.81
CA GLY A 118 33.47 -7.07 -33.70
C GLY A 118 34.50 -6.66 -32.65
N GLU A 119 34.33 -5.48 -32.04
CA GLU A 119 35.18 -5.02 -30.93
C GLU A 119 34.84 -5.73 -29.62
N ASP A 120 35.80 -5.81 -28.72
CA ASP A 120 35.58 -6.32 -27.37
C ASP A 120 35.02 -5.25 -26.43
N VAL A 121 34.20 -5.71 -25.49
CA VAL A 121 33.57 -4.88 -24.45
C VAL A 121 33.69 -5.57 -23.10
N PRO A 122 33.81 -4.82 -21.99
CA PRO A 122 34.01 -5.41 -20.68
C PRO A 122 32.74 -6.07 -20.16
N TYR A 123 32.84 -7.32 -19.72
CA TYR A 123 31.79 -7.92 -18.90
C TYR A 123 31.77 -7.26 -17.52
N GLN A 124 30.60 -6.87 -17.06
CA GLN A 124 30.38 -6.46 -15.67
C GLN A 124 29.47 -7.47 -14.97
N HIS A 125 29.90 -7.91 -13.79
CA HIS A 125 29.05 -8.71 -12.93
C HIS A 125 27.74 -7.98 -12.63
N TYR A 126 26.62 -8.69 -12.81
CA TYR A 126 25.30 -8.28 -12.39
C TYR A 126 24.50 -9.52 -12.01
N LEU A 127 23.47 -9.31 -11.20
CA LEU A 127 22.36 -10.22 -11.01
C LEU A 127 21.09 -9.38 -11.06
N ASP A 128 20.14 -9.79 -11.89
CA ASP A 128 18.89 -9.06 -12.04
C ASP A 128 17.99 -9.23 -10.83
N ARG A 129 16.96 -8.38 -10.71
CA ARG A 129 16.09 -8.36 -9.52
C ARG A 129 15.26 -9.63 -9.35
N THR A 130 15.15 -10.46 -10.38
CA THR A 130 14.47 -11.77 -10.33
C THR A 130 15.38 -12.92 -9.90
N GLY A 131 16.69 -12.67 -9.73
CA GLY A 131 17.69 -13.68 -9.39
C GLY A 131 17.92 -14.72 -10.51
N LYS A 132 17.51 -14.41 -11.74
CA LYS A 132 17.48 -15.36 -12.87
C LYS A 132 18.58 -15.09 -13.90
N TYR A 133 18.86 -13.83 -14.18
CA TYR A 133 19.78 -13.38 -15.22
C TYR A 133 20.98 -12.70 -14.60
N GLY A 134 22.17 -13.01 -15.12
CA GLY A 134 23.44 -12.59 -14.51
C GLY A 134 24.19 -13.72 -13.82
N PHE A 135 25.40 -13.44 -13.34
CA PHE A 135 26.22 -14.43 -12.66
C PHE A 135 25.65 -14.72 -11.27
N GLY A 136 25.61 -16.00 -10.88
CA GLY A 136 24.88 -16.44 -9.69
C GLY A 136 23.38 -16.69 -9.90
N GLY A 137 22.86 -16.50 -11.12
CA GLY A 137 21.47 -16.79 -11.46
C GLY A 137 21.10 -18.27 -11.29
N ARG A 138 19.91 -18.55 -10.72
CA ARG A 138 19.51 -19.91 -10.32
C ARG A 138 19.32 -20.92 -11.47
N ASN A 139 19.08 -20.45 -12.69
CA ASN A 139 18.80 -21.33 -13.84
C ASN A 139 20.01 -21.53 -14.78
N ASN A 140 20.84 -20.50 -14.94
CA ASN A 140 21.99 -20.50 -15.83
C ASN A 140 23.06 -19.56 -15.25
N LYS A 141 24.33 -19.94 -15.39
CA LYS A 141 25.46 -19.04 -15.07
C LYS A 141 25.70 -18.11 -16.26
N TYR A 142 25.25 -16.87 -16.15
CA TYR A 142 25.49 -15.83 -17.17
C TYR A 142 26.77 -15.04 -16.84
N ASP A 143 27.92 -15.71 -16.96
CA ASP A 143 29.26 -15.20 -16.63
C ASP A 143 30.05 -14.67 -17.83
N LYS A 144 29.47 -14.75 -19.03
CA LYS A 144 30.09 -14.28 -20.27
C LYS A 144 29.09 -13.61 -21.18
N ILE A 145 29.59 -12.66 -21.97
CA ILE A 145 28.82 -12.00 -23.02
C ILE A 145 28.48 -13.03 -24.09
N SER A 146 27.21 -13.09 -24.51
CA SER A 146 26.77 -14.05 -25.51
C SER A 146 27.26 -13.68 -26.89
N THR A 147 27.80 -14.64 -27.64
CA THR A 147 28.11 -14.49 -29.07
C THR A 147 26.87 -14.67 -29.96
N VAL A 148 25.75 -15.13 -29.40
CA VAL A 148 24.50 -15.35 -30.15
C VAL A 148 24.01 -14.02 -30.72
N SER A 149 23.87 -13.99 -32.04
CA SER A 149 23.48 -12.81 -32.82
C SER A 149 24.46 -11.62 -32.76
N ARG A 150 25.74 -11.84 -32.37
CA ARG A 150 26.78 -10.82 -32.56
C ARG A 150 26.89 -10.49 -34.05
N GLY A 151 27.02 -9.21 -34.39
CA GLY A 151 27.01 -8.71 -35.77
C GLY A 151 25.61 -8.55 -36.39
N SER A 152 24.55 -9.02 -35.74
CA SER A 152 23.18 -8.76 -36.18
C SER A 152 22.69 -7.44 -35.58
N PHE A 153 22.31 -6.49 -36.43
CA PHE A 153 21.80 -5.18 -36.02
C PHE A 153 20.34 -5.00 -36.39
N TRP A 154 19.52 -4.72 -35.38
CA TRP A 154 18.11 -4.38 -35.49
C TRP A 154 17.92 -2.90 -35.85
N PRO A 155 16.78 -2.49 -36.41
CA PRO A 155 16.52 -1.12 -36.87
C PRO A 155 16.19 -0.18 -35.69
N ILE A 156 17.18 0.10 -34.86
CA ILE A 156 17.03 0.90 -33.63
C ILE A 156 18.08 2.02 -33.51
N PHE A 157 19.07 2.07 -34.40
CA PHE A 157 20.28 2.88 -34.21
C PHE A 157 20.14 4.28 -34.80
N GLU A 158 19.36 4.47 -35.87
CA GLU A 158 19.19 5.79 -36.50
C GLU A 158 18.63 6.83 -35.53
N ARG A 159 17.56 6.47 -34.82
CA ARG A 159 16.92 7.34 -33.82
C ARG A 159 17.91 7.79 -32.75
N THR A 160 18.61 6.82 -32.15
CA THR A 160 19.54 7.07 -31.05
C THR A 160 20.74 7.89 -31.53
N TYR A 161 21.36 7.50 -32.64
CA TYR A 161 22.49 8.23 -33.21
C TYR A 161 22.12 9.70 -33.51
N HIS A 162 21.02 9.93 -34.23
CA HIS A 162 20.62 11.28 -34.60
C HIS A 162 20.13 12.11 -33.42
N HIS A 163 19.54 11.50 -32.40
CA HIS A 163 19.27 12.18 -31.14
C HIS A 163 20.58 12.67 -30.51
N TYR A 164 21.52 11.77 -30.21
CA TYR A 164 22.70 12.17 -29.46
C TYR A 164 23.62 13.07 -30.29
N SER A 165 24.03 12.66 -31.48
CA SER A 165 25.05 13.40 -32.24
C SER A 165 24.49 14.62 -32.98
N ASN A 166 23.36 14.47 -33.66
CA ASN A 166 22.87 15.55 -34.54
C ASN A 166 21.93 16.51 -33.81
N ARG A 167 21.11 16.03 -32.88
CA ARG A 167 20.21 16.87 -32.06
C ARG A 167 20.94 17.45 -30.85
N ARG A 168 21.79 16.67 -30.17
CA ARG A 168 22.42 17.07 -28.89
C ARG A 168 23.93 17.33 -28.94
N GLY A 169 24.63 17.04 -30.04
CA GLY A 169 26.08 17.19 -30.13
C GLY A 169 26.88 16.22 -29.24
N VAL A 170 26.24 15.17 -28.72
CA VAL A 170 26.86 14.12 -27.91
C VAL A 170 27.42 13.03 -28.84
N PRO A 171 28.72 12.71 -28.77
CA PRO A 171 29.31 11.67 -29.61
C PRO A 171 28.67 10.29 -29.39
N ALA A 172 28.26 9.64 -30.48
CA ALA A 172 27.76 8.26 -30.49
C ALA A 172 28.44 7.46 -31.62
N PRO A 173 29.79 7.33 -31.60
CA PRO A 173 30.57 6.84 -32.74
C PRO A 173 30.19 5.43 -33.18
N TYR A 174 29.96 4.49 -32.25
CA TYR A 174 29.64 3.11 -32.65
C TYR A 174 28.21 3.01 -33.21
N SER A 175 27.26 3.72 -32.61
CA SER A 175 25.90 3.83 -33.14
C SER A 175 25.89 4.48 -34.53
N ALA A 176 26.76 5.48 -34.77
CA ALA A 176 26.93 6.10 -36.08
C ALA A 176 27.40 5.10 -37.12
N SER A 177 28.43 4.28 -36.81
CA SER A 177 28.94 3.25 -37.72
C SER A 177 27.89 2.18 -38.04
N VAL A 178 27.09 1.77 -37.06
CA VAL A 178 25.97 0.84 -37.30
C VAL A 178 24.89 1.48 -38.17
N ALA A 179 24.50 2.73 -37.89
CA ALA A 179 23.51 3.45 -38.67
C ALA A 179 23.97 3.60 -40.13
N GLU A 180 25.23 3.96 -40.36
CA GLU A 180 25.81 4.06 -41.71
C GLU A 180 25.82 2.71 -42.44
N MET A 181 26.24 1.64 -41.77
CA MET A 181 26.25 0.28 -42.32
C MET A 181 24.85 -0.21 -42.73
N LYS A 182 23.82 0.18 -41.96
CA LYS A 182 22.46 -0.36 -42.10
C LYS A 182 21.52 0.51 -42.93
N ARG A 183 21.96 1.67 -43.41
CA ARG A 183 21.13 2.59 -44.19
C ARG A 183 20.76 2.02 -45.57
N PRO A 184 19.51 2.22 -46.04
CA PRO A 184 18.38 2.75 -45.28
C PRO A 184 17.90 1.74 -44.22
N GLU A 185 17.63 2.22 -43.01
CA GLU A 185 17.21 1.42 -41.86
C GLU A 185 15.83 0.78 -42.14
N GLY A 186 15.76 -0.54 -41.97
CA GLY A 186 14.55 -1.34 -42.21
C GLY A 186 13.52 -1.28 -41.06
N HIS A 187 12.75 -2.35 -40.90
CA HIS A 187 11.75 -2.51 -39.84
C HIS A 187 11.82 -3.90 -39.19
N SER A 188 11.18 -4.06 -38.04
CA SER A 188 11.00 -5.34 -37.34
C SER A 188 9.58 -5.45 -36.77
N HIS A 189 9.24 -6.62 -36.22
CA HIS A 189 7.93 -6.83 -35.59
C HIS A 189 7.79 -6.11 -34.23
N ASP A 190 8.92 -5.81 -33.58
CA ASP A 190 8.94 -5.33 -32.19
C ASP A 190 9.25 -3.83 -32.05
N HIS A 191 9.84 -3.20 -33.06
CA HIS A 191 10.23 -1.79 -33.01
C HIS A 191 9.60 -0.97 -34.13
N VAL A 192 9.33 0.30 -33.81
CA VAL A 192 9.03 1.31 -34.82
C VAL A 192 10.30 1.54 -35.62
N GLY A 193 10.38 0.92 -36.80
CA GLY A 193 11.50 1.04 -37.75
C GLY A 193 11.41 2.28 -38.63
N LEU A 194 12.12 2.27 -39.77
CA LEU A 194 12.22 3.36 -40.74
C LEU A 194 12.96 4.61 -40.23
N GLY A 195 13.91 4.48 -39.30
CA GLY A 195 14.58 5.63 -38.69
C GLY A 195 15.36 6.50 -39.67
N THR A 196 15.87 5.96 -40.78
CA THR A 196 16.46 6.79 -41.85
C THR A 196 15.44 7.77 -42.43
N LEU A 197 14.18 7.38 -42.53
CA LEU A 197 13.11 8.25 -43.04
C LEU A 197 12.63 9.25 -41.99
N VAL A 198 12.43 8.81 -40.74
CA VAL A 198 11.70 9.61 -39.73
C VAL A 198 12.58 10.27 -38.67
N HIS A 199 13.86 9.88 -38.55
CA HIS A 199 14.78 10.40 -37.55
C HIS A 199 16.08 10.97 -38.14
N TRP A 200 16.41 10.68 -39.40
CA TRP A 200 17.56 11.32 -40.04
C TRP A 200 17.37 12.83 -40.06
N ARG A 201 18.42 13.54 -39.62
CA ARG A 201 18.43 15.00 -39.62
C ARG A 201 19.86 15.54 -39.70
N PRO A 202 20.09 16.72 -40.29
CA PRO A 202 21.39 17.37 -40.22
C PRO A 202 21.73 17.77 -38.77
N PRO A 203 23.03 17.90 -38.42
CA PRO A 203 23.44 18.44 -37.13
C PRO A 203 22.85 19.83 -36.89
N GLN A 204 22.32 20.03 -35.69
CA GLN A 204 21.75 21.31 -35.29
C GLN A 204 22.85 22.28 -34.85
N LYS A 205 22.89 23.46 -35.47
CA LYS A 205 23.88 24.50 -35.18
C LYS A 205 23.28 25.55 -34.25
N ALA A 206 23.98 25.86 -33.15
CA ALA A 206 23.67 26.95 -32.21
C ALA A 206 22.17 27.06 -31.83
N PRO A 207 21.61 26.04 -31.15
CA PRO A 207 20.20 26.03 -30.81
C PRO A 207 19.87 27.18 -29.84
N LYS A 208 18.82 27.95 -30.15
CA LYS A 208 18.25 28.98 -29.27
C LYS A 208 16.83 28.59 -28.88
N PRO A 209 16.39 28.82 -27.62
CA PRO A 209 15.03 28.51 -27.20
C PRO A 209 13.99 29.14 -28.12
N SER A 210 13.06 28.33 -28.62
CA SER A 210 11.94 28.81 -29.44
C SER A 210 10.63 28.88 -28.65
N LYS A 211 10.53 28.06 -27.60
CA LYS A 211 9.40 27.93 -26.68
C LYS A 211 9.91 27.67 -25.26
N ALA A 212 9.02 27.87 -24.29
CA ALA A 212 9.28 27.42 -22.93
C ALA A 212 9.56 25.90 -22.88
N PRO A 213 10.37 25.41 -21.93
CA PRO A 213 10.65 23.99 -21.81
C PRO A 213 9.39 23.19 -21.44
N GLY A 214 9.44 21.87 -21.68
CA GLY A 214 8.41 20.94 -21.22
C GLY A 214 8.19 21.00 -19.71
N VAL A 215 7.03 20.50 -19.29
CA VAL A 215 6.69 20.41 -17.85
C VAL A 215 7.54 19.31 -17.20
N PRO A 216 8.28 19.60 -16.11
CA PRO A 216 9.09 18.61 -15.40
C PRO A 216 8.29 17.35 -15.05
N ALA A 217 8.95 16.21 -15.20
CA ALA A 217 8.36 14.89 -15.01
C ALA A 217 9.34 13.90 -14.37
N GLY A 218 8.82 12.74 -13.95
CA GLY A 218 9.63 11.70 -13.31
C GLY A 218 10.16 12.13 -11.95
N LEU A 219 9.38 12.91 -11.22
CA LEU A 219 9.78 13.45 -9.92
C LEU A 219 9.91 12.30 -8.92
N VAL A 220 11.03 12.29 -8.19
CA VAL A 220 11.32 11.38 -7.08
C VAL A 220 11.89 12.19 -5.91
N ALA A 221 11.62 11.76 -4.69
CA ALA A 221 12.21 12.35 -3.49
C ALA A 221 12.81 11.23 -2.66
N ARG A 222 14.00 11.46 -2.11
CA ARG A 222 14.67 10.58 -1.15
C ARG A 222 14.89 11.37 0.13
N SER A 223 14.52 10.79 1.27
CA SER A 223 14.82 11.41 2.56
C SER A 223 16.20 11.03 3.05
N SER A 224 16.88 11.96 3.69
CA SER A 224 18.11 11.73 4.46
C SER A 224 18.09 12.54 5.76
N VAL A 225 19.16 12.43 6.54
CA VAL A 225 19.38 13.28 7.73
C VAL A 225 19.57 14.76 7.38
N GLU A 226 19.90 15.08 6.13
CA GLU A 226 20.11 16.45 5.65
C GLU A 226 18.82 17.11 5.15
N GLY A 227 17.73 16.34 4.98
CA GLY A 227 16.45 16.83 4.46
C GLY A 227 15.88 15.98 3.33
N LEU A 228 15.06 16.60 2.47
CA LEU A 228 14.44 15.94 1.32
C LEU A 228 15.20 16.26 0.03
N ARG A 229 15.80 15.23 -0.58
CA ARG A 229 16.46 15.34 -1.88
C ARG A 229 15.48 15.02 -3.00
N LEU A 230 15.10 16.03 -3.75
CA LEU A 230 14.26 15.94 -4.94
C LEU A 230 15.13 15.71 -6.17
N LYS A 231 14.70 14.83 -7.08
CA LYS A 231 15.27 14.67 -8.42
C LYS A 231 14.13 14.57 -9.45
N TRP A 232 14.39 15.01 -10.66
CA TRP A 232 13.44 14.93 -11.78
C TRP A 232 14.19 14.77 -13.10
N VAL A 233 13.47 14.41 -14.16
CA VAL A 233 14.05 14.34 -15.50
C VAL A 233 14.15 15.74 -16.09
N GLY A 234 15.27 16.02 -16.76
CA GLY A 234 15.53 17.31 -17.40
C GLY A 234 14.41 17.70 -18.37
N SER A 235 14.10 19.00 -18.42
CA SER A 235 13.07 19.55 -19.30
C SER A 235 13.71 20.25 -20.51
N VAL A 236 13.09 20.12 -21.67
CA VAL A 236 13.61 20.63 -22.94
C VAL A 236 12.53 21.34 -23.76
N ASP A 237 12.93 22.29 -24.60
CA ASP A 237 12.17 22.64 -25.80
C ASP A 237 12.53 21.62 -26.89
N PRO A 238 11.62 20.69 -27.24
CA PRO A 238 11.96 19.61 -28.17
C PRO A 238 12.08 20.08 -29.62
N VAL A 239 11.60 21.28 -29.95
CA VAL A 239 11.65 21.83 -31.31
C VAL A 239 13.02 22.47 -31.54
N SER A 240 13.42 23.39 -30.67
CA SER A 240 14.74 24.01 -30.73
C SER A 240 15.84 23.14 -30.15
N CYS A 241 15.51 22.04 -29.47
CA CYS A 241 16.45 21.13 -28.84
C CYS A 241 17.36 21.82 -27.81
N THR A 242 16.78 22.75 -27.06
CA THR A 242 17.46 23.46 -25.95
C THR A 242 16.94 23.01 -24.61
N ASP A 243 17.83 22.87 -23.64
CA ASP A 243 17.48 22.55 -22.26
C ASP A 243 16.79 23.72 -21.55
N ALA A 244 16.16 23.41 -20.42
CA ALA A 244 15.83 24.41 -19.41
C ALA A 244 17.12 25.01 -18.84
N ASN A 245 17.14 26.34 -18.68
CA ASN A 245 18.25 27.07 -18.05
C ASN A 245 18.15 27.00 -16.52
N SER A 246 16.93 26.89 -15.99
CA SER A 246 16.71 26.80 -14.55
C SER A 246 15.37 26.17 -14.17
N TYR A 247 15.24 25.84 -12.88
CA TYR A 247 14.03 25.34 -12.25
C TYR A 247 13.61 26.20 -11.06
N ILE A 248 12.30 26.24 -10.83
CA ILE A 248 11.66 26.89 -9.69
C ILE A 248 11.00 25.79 -8.85
N ILE A 249 11.36 25.71 -7.57
CA ILE A 249 10.86 24.71 -6.63
C ILE A 249 9.81 25.36 -5.74
N GLN A 250 8.63 24.78 -5.71
CA GLN A 250 7.54 25.22 -4.87
C GLN A 250 7.13 24.11 -3.90
N ARG A 251 6.78 24.49 -2.68
CA ARG A 251 6.39 23.58 -1.59
C ARG A 251 5.12 24.03 -0.89
N ALA A 252 4.29 23.07 -0.51
CA ALA A 252 3.13 23.25 0.36
C ALA A 252 3.13 22.19 1.48
N THR A 253 2.35 22.43 2.54
CA THR A 253 2.11 21.49 3.66
C THR A 253 0.81 20.70 3.52
N ARG A 254 0.00 21.01 2.48
CA ARG A 254 -1.19 20.25 2.09
C ARG A 254 -1.27 20.21 0.57
N ARG A 255 -1.89 19.15 0.03
CA ARG A 255 -1.95 18.87 -1.41
C ARG A 255 -2.54 20.02 -2.22
N GLU A 256 -3.53 20.70 -1.66
CA GLU A 256 -4.27 21.77 -2.34
C GLU A 256 -3.53 23.13 -2.31
N GLY A 257 -2.33 23.19 -1.72
CA GLY A 257 -1.60 24.44 -1.50
C GLY A 257 -2.03 25.20 -0.25
N PRO A 258 -1.64 26.47 -0.04
CA PRO A 258 -0.91 27.29 -0.98
C PRO A 258 0.53 26.79 -1.17
N TYR A 259 0.96 26.75 -2.43
CA TYR A 259 2.35 26.47 -2.80
C TYR A 259 3.17 27.75 -2.70
N ARG A 260 4.32 27.68 -2.03
CA ARG A 260 5.27 28.79 -1.89
C ARG A 260 6.56 28.42 -2.59
N THR A 261 7.13 29.36 -3.32
CA THR A 261 8.47 29.20 -3.89
C THR A 261 9.49 29.12 -2.76
N ILE A 262 10.31 28.07 -2.76
CA ILE A 262 11.38 27.86 -1.78
C ILE A 262 12.77 27.95 -2.40
N ALA A 263 12.87 27.82 -3.74
CA ALA A 263 14.10 28.01 -4.48
C ALA A 263 13.81 28.40 -5.93
N THR A 264 14.71 29.18 -6.53
CA THR A 264 14.68 29.63 -7.93
C THR A 264 16.07 29.46 -8.53
N GLU A 265 16.17 29.59 -9.86
CA GLU A 265 17.45 29.58 -10.57
C GLU A 265 18.27 28.29 -10.37
N ILE A 266 17.60 27.17 -10.04
CA ILE A 266 18.25 25.88 -9.86
C ILE A 266 18.63 25.35 -11.24
N GLN A 267 19.92 25.18 -11.53
CA GLN A 267 20.40 24.74 -12.85
C GLN A 267 20.36 23.22 -13.01
N GLU A 268 20.53 22.48 -11.91
CA GLU A 268 20.52 21.02 -11.92
C GLU A 268 19.10 20.45 -11.81
N SER A 269 18.89 19.23 -12.31
CA SER A 269 17.62 18.51 -12.11
C SER A 269 17.54 17.80 -10.75
N SER A 270 18.03 18.48 -9.71
CA SER A 270 18.12 18.01 -8.34
C SER A 270 18.07 19.19 -7.36
N PHE A 271 17.43 19.00 -6.21
CA PHE A 271 17.36 20.00 -5.15
C PHE A 271 17.31 19.33 -3.77
N LEU A 272 18.08 19.84 -2.80
CA LEU A 272 18.01 19.41 -1.41
C LEU A 272 17.25 20.45 -0.59
N ASP A 273 16.06 20.08 -0.11
CA ASP A 273 15.31 20.89 0.84
C ASP A 273 15.70 20.54 2.28
N GLY A 274 16.69 21.26 2.81
CA GLY A 274 17.16 21.12 4.20
C GLY A 274 16.30 21.84 5.24
N THR A 275 15.21 22.49 4.84
CA THR A 275 14.36 23.29 5.75
C THR A 275 13.14 22.52 6.27
N VAL A 276 13.02 21.26 5.88
CA VAL A 276 11.92 20.37 6.24
C VAL A 276 12.03 19.93 7.70
N LYS A 277 10.88 19.65 8.31
CA LYS A 277 10.80 19.10 9.66
C LYS A 277 10.59 17.59 9.58
N ASN A 278 11.37 16.85 10.36
CA ASN A 278 11.25 15.40 10.45
C ASN A 278 9.82 14.98 10.85
N GLY A 279 9.28 13.98 10.17
CA GLY A 279 7.94 13.45 10.34
C GLY A 279 6.85 14.17 9.52
N ASP A 280 7.11 15.37 8.97
CA ASP A 280 6.11 16.13 8.22
C ASP A 280 6.01 15.69 6.75
N LEU A 281 4.79 15.77 6.20
CA LEU A 281 4.53 15.57 4.77
C LEU A 281 4.61 16.92 4.04
N TYR A 282 5.33 16.90 2.92
CA TYR A 282 5.44 18.05 2.03
C TYR A 282 5.00 17.69 0.61
N TYR A 283 4.50 18.71 -0.08
CA TYR A 283 3.96 18.61 -1.43
C TYR A 283 4.76 19.55 -2.32
N TYR A 284 5.41 19.02 -3.34
CA TYR A 284 6.29 19.76 -4.22
C TYR A 284 5.74 19.86 -5.65
N THR A 285 5.93 21.02 -6.27
CA THR A 285 5.78 21.23 -7.70
C THR A 285 7.02 21.94 -8.23
N ILE A 286 7.37 21.65 -9.49
CA ILE A 286 8.56 22.18 -10.14
C ILE A 286 8.16 22.80 -11.48
N GLN A 287 8.68 23.98 -11.78
CA GLN A 287 8.59 24.60 -13.11
C GLN A 287 9.97 24.68 -13.72
N ALA A 288 10.06 24.44 -15.03
CA ALA A 288 11.25 24.68 -15.83
C ALA A 288 11.17 26.07 -16.48
N ALA A 289 12.32 26.71 -16.70
CA ALA A 289 12.42 28.00 -17.35
C ALA A 289 13.61 28.07 -18.30
N ASN A 290 13.43 28.79 -19.41
CA ASN A 290 14.49 29.24 -20.31
C ASN A 290 14.18 30.67 -20.79
N ASP A 291 14.99 31.18 -21.71
CA ASP A 291 14.84 32.55 -22.21
C ASP A 291 13.52 32.81 -22.98
N ALA A 292 12.84 31.76 -23.43
CA ALA A 292 11.55 31.85 -24.12
C ALA A 292 10.35 31.78 -23.16
N GLY A 293 10.53 31.37 -21.90
CA GLY A 293 9.47 31.39 -20.90
C GLY A 293 9.55 30.27 -19.86
N ARG A 294 8.42 30.04 -19.19
CA ARG A 294 8.28 29.06 -18.10
C ARG A 294 7.25 27.98 -18.45
N SER A 295 7.51 26.75 -18.01
CA SER A 295 6.56 25.66 -18.10
C SER A 295 5.40 25.83 -17.11
N ASN A 296 4.32 25.08 -17.30
CA ASN A 296 3.36 24.82 -16.21
C ASN A 296 4.05 24.06 -15.06
N PRO A 297 3.51 24.10 -13.83
CA PRO A 297 3.99 23.28 -12.72
C PRO A 297 3.87 21.78 -13.01
N SER A 298 4.82 21.00 -12.51
CA SER A 298 4.80 19.54 -12.54
C SER A 298 3.58 18.97 -11.82
N ALA A 299 3.35 17.66 -12.01
CA ALA A 299 2.50 16.92 -11.10
C ALA A 299 3.04 17.02 -9.67
N VAL A 300 2.14 16.96 -8.68
CA VAL A 300 2.51 17.05 -7.27
C VAL A 300 3.28 15.80 -6.84
N LEU A 301 4.51 16.01 -6.36
CA LEU A 301 5.29 15.02 -5.64
C LEU A 301 4.99 15.14 -4.14
N VAL A 302 4.67 14.02 -3.49
CA VAL A 302 4.46 13.97 -2.04
C VAL A 302 5.63 13.22 -1.41
N ALA A 303 6.23 13.81 -0.38
CA ALA A 303 7.37 13.22 0.31
C ALA A 303 7.31 13.54 1.81
N ASN A 304 7.61 12.53 2.63
CA ASN A 304 7.79 12.71 4.07
C ASN A 304 9.26 12.99 4.36
N ALA A 305 9.52 14.04 5.14
CA ALA A 305 10.85 14.26 5.67
C ALA A 305 11.13 13.23 6.77
N ASN A 306 12.05 12.32 6.52
CA ASN A 306 12.30 11.11 7.28
C ASN A 306 11.08 10.17 7.27
N LEU A 307 10.68 9.63 8.42
CA LEU A 307 9.54 8.74 8.57
C LEU A 307 8.51 9.33 9.56
N PRO A 308 7.22 8.98 9.40
CA PRO A 308 6.17 9.57 10.21
C PRO A 308 6.19 9.04 11.66
N GLY A 309 5.80 9.86 12.63
CA GLY A 309 5.55 9.42 14.00
C GLY A 309 6.73 8.65 14.62
N PRO A 310 6.51 7.44 15.19
CA PRO A 310 7.56 6.69 15.86
C PRO A 310 8.47 5.89 14.90
N TRP A 311 8.22 5.96 13.58
CA TRP A 311 8.90 5.11 12.61
C TRP A 311 10.36 5.55 12.39
N ARG A 312 11.21 4.54 12.22
CA ARG A 312 12.63 4.61 11.89
C ARG A 312 12.93 3.50 10.89
N SER A 313 14.10 3.52 10.27
CA SER A 313 14.53 2.41 9.43
C SER A 313 16.02 2.15 9.56
N SER A 314 16.42 0.90 9.42
CA SER A 314 17.82 0.48 9.31
C SER A 314 17.92 -0.89 8.66
N ASP A 315 19.09 -1.20 8.11
CA ASP A 315 19.42 -2.57 7.75
C ASP A 315 19.72 -3.39 9.01
N VAL A 316 19.41 -4.68 8.92
CA VAL A 316 19.68 -5.70 9.94
C VAL A 316 20.60 -6.72 9.31
N GLY A 317 21.63 -7.12 10.05
CA GLY A 317 22.62 -8.09 9.54
C GLY A 317 23.63 -7.45 8.61
N LYS A 318 24.17 -8.24 7.67
CA LYS A 318 25.30 -7.86 6.82
C LYS A 318 24.89 -7.46 5.39
N ALA A 319 23.84 -6.64 5.27
CA ALA A 319 23.49 -6.06 3.97
C ALA A 319 24.68 -5.25 3.42
N THR A 320 25.06 -5.47 2.17
CA THR A 320 26.18 -4.80 1.49
C THR A 320 25.72 -3.54 0.75
N ILE A 321 24.45 -3.52 0.32
CA ILE A 321 23.77 -2.38 -0.28
C ILE A 321 22.82 -1.77 0.76
N PRO A 322 23.07 -0.52 1.20
CA PRO A 322 22.19 0.14 2.15
C PRO A 322 20.75 0.26 1.65
N GLY A 323 19.81 -0.20 2.47
CA GLY A 323 18.38 -0.06 2.21
C GLY A 323 17.86 1.32 2.60
N PHE A 324 16.65 1.65 2.13
CA PHE A 324 15.95 2.87 2.54
C PHE A 324 14.44 2.66 2.62
N THR A 325 13.78 3.51 3.42
CA THR A 325 12.32 3.54 3.55
C THR A 325 11.80 4.92 3.20
N GLU A 326 10.72 4.97 2.43
CA GLU A 326 10.00 6.19 2.08
C GLU A 326 8.55 6.11 2.50
N TYR A 327 7.98 7.26 2.86
CA TYR A 327 6.57 7.42 3.13
C TYR A 327 6.02 8.64 2.38
N ASN A 328 4.85 8.50 1.75
CA ASN A 328 4.23 9.57 0.96
C ASN A 328 2.83 9.96 1.46
N GLY A 329 2.46 9.55 2.68
CA GLY A 329 1.12 9.78 3.23
C GLY A 329 0.08 8.74 2.81
N LYS A 330 0.41 7.81 1.90
CA LYS A 330 -0.50 6.74 1.45
C LYS A 330 0.10 5.34 1.53
N GLN A 331 1.42 5.23 1.51
CA GLN A 331 2.12 3.94 1.56
C GLN A 331 3.54 4.13 2.07
N PHE A 332 4.10 3.06 2.62
CA PHE A 332 5.53 2.87 2.78
C PHE A 332 6.09 2.17 1.55
N THR A 333 7.22 2.65 1.03
CA THR A 333 8.01 1.96 0.00
C THR A 333 9.39 1.73 0.56
N LEU A 334 9.78 0.47 0.66
CA LEU A 334 11.07 0.02 1.18
C LEU A 334 11.90 -0.52 0.03
N GLU A 335 13.19 -0.21 0.04
CA GLU A 335 14.21 -0.86 -0.76
C GLU A 335 15.15 -1.59 0.20
N GLY A 336 15.38 -2.87 -0.01
CA GLY A 336 16.24 -3.65 0.89
C GLY A 336 16.91 -4.84 0.21
N GLU A 337 18.18 -5.04 0.51
CA GLU A 337 18.91 -6.28 0.27
C GLU A 337 18.68 -7.25 1.44
N GLY A 338 19.15 -8.49 1.32
CA GLY A 338 19.32 -9.39 2.45
C GLY A 338 19.27 -10.86 2.05
N HIS A 339 20.15 -11.66 2.66
CA HIS A 339 20.21 -13.11 2.42
C HIS A 339 18.94 -13.83 2.90
N ASP A 340 18.56 -13.67 4.17
CA ASP A 340 17.37 -14.31 4.71
C ASP A 340 16.81 -13.67 5.99
N ILE A 341 15.50 -13.78 6.20
CA ILE A 341 14.87 -13.67 7.52
C ILE A 341 14.68 -15.10 8.02
N GLY A 342 15.76 -15.69 8.53
CA GLY A 342 15.91 -17.13 8.70
C GLY A 342 17.20 -17.55 9.39
N GLY A 343 17.56 -18.83 9.29
CA GLY A 343 18.81 -19.37 9.82
C GLY A 343 19.04 -19.07 11.30
N THR A 344 20.28 -18.72 11.69
CA THR A 344 20.68 -18.25 13.04
C THR A 344 20.90 -16.74 13.11
N SER A 345 20.83 -16.05 11.97
CA SER A 345 21.07 -14.61 11.81
C SER A 345 20.27 -14.09 10.61
N ASP A 346 19.55 -12.98 10.81
CA ASP A 346 18.72 -12.33 9.81
C ASP A 346 19.50 -11.26 9.03
N GLU A 347 19.17 -11.08 7.76
CA GLU A 347 19.70 -10.06 6.87
C GLU A 347 18.57 -9.46 6.03
N PHE A 348 18.23 -8.18 6.27
CA PHE A 348 17.13 -7.46 5.60
C PHE A 348 17.08 -5.96 5.94
N HIS A 349 16.33 -5.17 5.17
CA HIS A 349 15.98 -3.79 5.54
C HIS A 349 14.70 -3.73 6.39
N PHE A 350 14.71 -2.98 7.49
CA PHE A 350 13.60 -2.92 8.44
C PHE A 350 13.11 -1.49 8.66
N ALA A 351 11.86 -1.21 8.29
CA ALA A 351 11.13 -0.04 8.80
C ALA A 351 10.45 -0.43 10.11
N TYR A 352 10.69 0.29 11.20
CA TYR A 352 10.26 -0.12 12.54
C TYR A 352 9.89 1.02 13.46
N ALA A 353 9.11 0.70 14.49
CA ALA A 353 8.80 1.58 15.60
C ALA A 353 9.07 0.85 16.93
N PRO A 354 9.63 1.53 17.95
CA PRO A 354 9.69 0.99 19.29
C PRO A 354 8.27 0.85 19.85
N PHE A 355 8.02 -0.23 20.57
CA PHE A 355 6.72 -0.53 21.14
C PHE A 355 6.87 -1.24 22.49
N SER A 356 5.91 -1.01 23.39
CA SER A 356 5.87 -1.63 24.71
C SER A 356 4.50 -2.22 24.99
N GLY A 357 4.47 -3.47 25.45
CA GLY A 357 3.25 -4.17 25.86
C GLY A 357 2.66 -5.08 24.79
N GLU A 358 1.35 -5.05 24.67
CA GLU A 358 0.55 -6.00 23.89
C GLU A 358 -0.21 -5.27 22.78
N GLY A 359 -0.50 -5.97 21.68
CA GLY A 359 -1.33 -5.39 20.65
C GLY A 359 -1.16 -6.03 19.29
N THR A 360 -1.78 -5.39 18.31
CA THR A 360 -1.91 -5.90 16.94
C THR A 360 -1.14 -5.03 15.96
N MET A 361 -0.33 -5.67 15.12
CA MET A 361 0.20 -5.08 13.90
C MET A 361 -0.55 -5.64 12.69
N THR A 362 -0.87 -4.78 11.71
CA THR A 362 -1.45 -5.20 10.43
C THR A 362 -0.92 -4.29 9.34
N ALA A 363 -0.67 -4.87 8.17
CA ALA A 363 -0.31 -4.15 6.96
C ALA A 363 -0.95 -4.86 5.76
N ARG A 364 -1.17 -4.12 4.67
CA ARG A 364 -1.50 -4.68 3.38
C ARG A 364 -0.30 -4.52 2.45
N ILE A 365 0.19 -5.64 1.96
CA ILE A 365 1.27 -5.71 0.99
C ILE A 365 0.66 -5.39 -0.37
N ILE A 366 1.23 -4.42 -1.08
CA ILE A 366 0.75 -3.95 -2.39
C ILE A 366 1.85 -4.02 -3.44
N ARG A 367 1.42 -3.91 -4.69
CA ARG A 367 2.29 -3.84 -5.87
C ARG A 367 2.81 -2.40 -6.06
N PRO A 368 3.92 -2.21 -6.80
CA PRO A 368 4.82 -3.23 -7.35
C PRO A 368 5.79 -3.80 -6.32
N MET A 369 6.29 -5.00 -6.60
CA MET A 369 7.49 -5.56 -5.94
C MET A 369 8.47 -6.00 -7.01
N SER A 370 9.75 -6.11 -6.66
CA SER A 370 10.84 -6.36 -7.62
C SER A 370 11.14 -7.84 -7.84
N SER A 371 10.98 -8.67 -6.80
CA SER A 371 11.36 -10.09 -6.84
C SER A 371 10.30 -11.05 -6.31
N GLN A 372 10.13 -12.20 -6.95
CA GLN A 372 9.34 -13.33 -6.44
C GLN A 372 9.97 -14.02 -5.23
N TRP A 373 11.23 -13.68 -4.94
CA TRP A 373 11.97 -14.13 -3.77
C TRP A 373 11.78 -13.21 -2.57
N THR A 374 11.15 -12.06 -2.75
CA THR A 374 11.00 -11.08 -1.69
C THR A 374 10.25 -11.65 -0.50
N LYS A 375 10.71 -11.36 0.72
CA LYS A 375 9.97 -11.65 1.96
C LYS A 375 9.35 -10.40 2.59
N PRO A 376 8.16 -9.96 2.14
CA PRO A 376 7.43 -8.88 2.78
C PRO A 376 6.58 -9.40 3.95
N GLY A 377 6.35 -8.60 4.99
CA GLY A 377 5.38 -8.97 6.01
C GLY A 377 5.20 -7.95 7.13
N VAL A 378 4.84 -8.48 8.31
CA VAL A 378 4.86 -7.74 9.58
C VAL A 378 5.70 -8.54 10.58
N MET A 379 6.44 -7.83 11.42
CA MET A 379 7.39 -8.44 12.35
C MET A 379 7.31 -7.76 13.72
N MET A 380 7.42 -8.58 14.77
CA MET A 380 7.70 -8.17 16.14
C MET A 380 9.03 -8.79 16.57
N ARG A 381 10.06 -7.97 16.76
CA ARG A 381 11.43 -8.41 17.09
C ARG A 381 11.95 -7.73 18.35
N GLU A 382 12.69 -8.45 19.17
CA GLU A 382 13.12 -7.98 20.49
C GLU A 382 14.17 -6.86 20.42
N SER A 383 15.18 -7.02 19.58
CA SER A 383 16.29 -6.09 19.36
C SER A 383 16.59 -5.96 17.87
N LEU A 384 17.38 -4.96 17.47
CA LEU A 384 17.80 -4.79 16.06
C LEU A 384 18.97 -5.70 15.66
N ASP A 385 19.49 -6.52 16.58
CA ASP A 385 20.57 -7.45 16.31
C ASP A 385 20.13 -8.56 15.36
N ALA A 386 20.99 -8.98 14.45
CA ALA A 386 20.68 -9.98 13.43
C ALA A 386 20.23 -11.33 14.02
N ASN A 387 20.67 -11.68 15.22
CA ASN A 387 20.34 -12.95 15.87
C ASN A 387 19.13 -12.85 16.84
N SER A 388 18.37 -11.74 16.79
CA SER A 388 17.34 -11.42 17.78
C SER A 388 16.14 -12.38 17.76
N ARG A 389 15.49 -12.55 18.92
CA ARG A 389 14.19 -13.22 18.99
C ARG A 389 13.16 -12.43 18.22
N HIS A 390 12.37 -13.09 17.39
CA HIS A 390 11.30 -12.45 16.65
C HIS A 390 10.13 -13.40 16.37
N VAL A 391 8.97 -12.81 16.11
CA VAL A 391 7.83 -13.46 15.46
C VAL A 391 7.39 -12.57 14.30
N SER A 392 7.13 -13.18 13.16
CA SER A 392 6.75 -12.48 11.94
C SER A 392 5.64 -13.23 11.23
N VAL A 393 4.80 -12.49 10.51
CA VAL A 393 3.96 -13.04 9.44
C VAL A 393 4.53 -12.54 8.14
N LEU A 394 5.10 -13.44 7.35
CA LEU A 394 5.76 -13.13 6.08
C LEU A 394 5.02 -13.82 4.94
N LEU A 395 4.99 -13.17 3.78
CA LEU A 395 4.90 -13.92 2.52
C LEU A 395 6.29 -14.48 2.23
N GLN A 396 6.39 -15.80 2.12
CA GLN A 396 7.60 -16.50 1.70
C GLN A 396 7.81 -16.35 0.18
N PRO A 397 9.04 -16.66 -0.31
CA PRO A 397 9.27 -16.81 -1.73
C PRO A 397 8.22 -17.71 -2.37
N HIS A 398 7.72 -17.30 -3.53
CA HIS A 398 6.59 -17.96 -4.19
C HIS A 398 5.23 -17.84 -3.49
N TRP A 399 5.07 -16.81 -2.66
CA TRP A 399 3.77 -16.30 -2.20
C TRP A 399 2.95 -17.32 -1.42
N SER A 400 3.55 -17.87 -0.36
CA SER A 400 2.82 -18.51 0.72
C SER A 400 2.88 -17.62 1.98
N GLY A 401 1.75 -17.42 2.65
CA GLY A 401 1.74 -16.79 3.97
C GLY A 401 2.22 -17.79 5.01
N ALA A 402 3.12 -17.39 5.89
CA ALA A 402 3.59 -18.24 6.98
C ALA A 402 3.96 -17.43 8.23
N MET A 403 3.89 -18.07 9.39
CA MET A 403 4.42 -17.53 10.62
C MET A 403 5.88 -17.98 10.79
N VAL A 404 6.78 -17.03 10.96
CA VAL A 404 8.23 -17.24 11.04
C VAL A 404 8.73 -16.74 12.38
N SER A 405 9.53 -17.53 13.10
CA SER A 405 9.94 -17.15 14.45
C SER A 405 11.31 -17.67 14.87
N ARG A 406 12.02 -16.86 15.67
CA ARG A 406 13.23 -17.26 16.39
C ARG A 406 12.96 -17.24 17.89
N LYS A 407 12.96 -18.41 18.54
CA LYS A 407 12.60 -18.56 19.96
C LYS A 407 13.68 -18.10 20.94
N LYS A 408 14.96 -18.26 20.58
CA LYS A 408 16.12 -17.91 21.39
C LYS A 408 17.07 -17.05 20.57
N THR A 409 17.72 -16.07 21.19
CA THR A 409 18.77 -15.30 20.54
C THR A 409 19.85 -16.24 19.97
N GLY A 410 20.17 -16.11 18.68
CA GLY A 410 21.09 -17.01 17.96
C GLY A 410 20.58 -18.43 17.70
N GLY A 411 19.37 -18.79 18.15
CA GLY A 411 18.74 -20.07 17.83
C GLY A 411 18.25 -20.11 16.39
N VAL A 412 17.89 -21.30 15.88
CA VAL A 412 17.40 -21.45 14.50
C VAL A 412 15.97 -20.91 14.34
N THR A 413 15.71 -20.20 13.24
CA THR A 413 14.39 -19.71 12.85
C THR A 413 13.52 -20.87 12.35
N THR A 414 12.25 -20.89 12.75
CA THR A 414 11.25 -21.89 12.36
C THR A 414 10.11 -21.25 11.57
N THR A 415 9.61 -21.95 10.55
CA THR A 415 8.44 -21.56 9.77
C THR A 415 7.29 -22.53 10.07
N GLN A 416 6.09 -22.01 10.29
CA GLN A 416 4.89 -22.81 10.51
C GLN A 416 3.66 -22.20 9.84
N GLY A 417 2.64 -23.03 9.61
CA GLY A 417 1.34 -22.55 9.13
C GLY A 417 1.35 -22.08 7.69
N GLU A 418 2.21 -22.65 6.85
CA GLU A 418 2.37 -22.22 5.47
C GLU A 418 1.08 -22.41 4.67
N ARG A 419 0.62 -21.34 4.01
CA ARG A 419 -0.59 -21.32 3.20
C ARG A 419 -0.32 -20.64 1.87
N SER A 420 -0.49 -21.37 0.77
CA SER A 420 -0.37 -20.80 -0.58
C SER A 420 -1.46 -19.77 -0.83
N LEU A 421 -1.09 -18.64 -1.45
CA LEU A 421 -2.05 -17.63 -1.88
C LEU A 421 -2.92 -18.08 -3.07
N ASN A 422 -2.60 -19.22 -3.73
CA ASN A 422 -3.28 -19.81 -4.89
C ASN A 422 -3.30 -18.96 -6.18
N GLU A 423 -3.72 -19.57 -7.29
CA GLU A 423 -3.67 -18.95 -8.64
C GLU A 423 -4.56 -17.72 -8.81
N LYS A 424 -5.55 -17.51 -7.93
CA LYS A 424 -6.38 -16.30 -7.94
C LYS A 424 -5.56 -15.05 -7.58
N HIS A 425 -4.59 -15.23 -6.71
CA HIS A 425 -3.73 -14.16 -6.18
C HIS A 425 -2.30 -14.24 -6.72
N ILE A 426 -1.96 -15.32 -7.43
CA ILE A 426 -0.68 -15.55 -8.08
C ILE A 426 -0.94 -15.85 -9.56
N ILE A 427 -0.52 -14.97 -10.48
CA ILE A 427 -0.64 -15.29 -11.92
C ILE A 427 0.66 -15.88 -12.49
N LYS A 428 0.62 -16.25 -13.78
CA LYS A 428 1.70 -16.85 -14.58
C LYS A 428 3.10 -16.32 -14.21
N LYS A 429 4.06 -17.24 -14.08
CA LYS A 429 5.43 -17.01 -13.57
C LYS A 429 5.49 -16.58 -12.10
N ASN A 430 4.50 -16.99 -11.30
CA ASN A 430 4.53 -16.88 -9.85
C ASN A 430 4.64 -15.41 -9.39
N ARG A 431 3.66 -14.59 -9.77
CA ARG A 431 3.57 -13.15 -9.49
C ARG A 431 2.41 -12.86 -8.55
N LEU A 432 2.65 -12.16 -7.43
CA LEU A 432 1.57 -11.61 -6.60
C LEU A 432 0.74 -10.61 -7.42
N SER A 433 -0.47 -11.01 -7.80
CA SER A 433 -1.35 -10.28 -8.71
C SER A 433 -2.34 -9.39 -7.98
N THR A 434 -2.52 -9.54 -6.67
CA THR A 434 -3.44 -8.73 -5.86
C THR A 434 -2.81 -8.35 -4.53
N PRO A 435 -3.16 -7.19 -3.95
CA PRO A 435 -2.81 -6.88 -2.58
C PRO A 435 -3.17 -8.02 -1.61
N TYR A 436 -2.41 -8.12 -0.51
CA TYR A 436 -2.68 -9.14 0.51
C TYR A 436 -2.44 -8.59 1.91
N TRP A 437 -3.33 -8.93 2.84
CA TRP A 437 -3.25 -8.46 4.21
C TRP A 437 -2.54 -9.47 5.10
N VAL A 438 -1.72 -8.96 6.02
CA VAL A 438 -1.01 -9.74 7.04
C VAL A 438 -1.20 -9.09 8.40
N ARG A 439 -1.39 -9.90 9.44
CA ARG A 439 -1.62 -9.44 10.82
C ARG A 439 -0.85 -10.31 11.80
N LEU A 440 -0.26 -9.67 12.80
CA LEU A 440 0.40 -10.33 13.92
C LEU A 440 -0.10 -9.71 15.23
N ILE A 441 -0.58 -10.57 16.12
CA ILE A 441 -1.12 -10.17 17.43
C ILE A 441 -0.20 -10.71 18.52
N ARG A 442 0.13 -9.87 19.50
CA ARG A 442 0.84 -10.27 20.73
C ARG A 442 -0.06 -10.08 21.96
N PHE A 443 -0.11 -11.11 22.79
CA PHE A 443 -0.67 -11.08 24.14
C PHE A 443 0.27 -11.81 25.09
N ARG A 444 0.83 -11.11 26.08
CA ARG A 444 1.92 -11.60 26.94
C ARG A 444 3.07 -12.16 26.08
N ASN A 445 3.32 -13.45 26.19
CA ASN A 445 4.32 -14.20 25.42
C ASN A 445 3.71 -14.93 24.22
N ARG A 446 2.39 -14.92 24.05
CA ARG A 446 1.70 -15.60 22.96
C ARG A 446 1.56 -14.66 21.76
N PHE A 447 1.91 -15.19 20.59
CA PHE A 447 1.79 -14.53 19.30
C PHE A 447 0.88 -15.35 18.39
N ILE A 448 0.04 -14.67 17.62
CA ILE A 448 -0.87 -15.30 16.66
C ILE A 448 -0.78 -14.56 15.33
N GLY A 449 -0.52 -15.31 14.25
CA GLY A 449 -0.37 -14.79 12.90
C GLY A 449 -1.61 -15.05 12.05
N TYR A 450 -2.01 -14.07 11.25
CA TYR A 450 -3.13 -14.17 10.32
C TYR A 450 -2.79 -13.56 8.96
N MET A 451 -3.51 -14.03 7.94
CA MET A 451 -3.46 -13.48 6.58
C MET A 451 -4.89 -13.31 6.03
N SER A 452 -5.10 -12.39 5.09
CA SER A 452 -6.42 -12.17 4.50
C SER A 452 -6.34 -11.60 3.08
N PRO A 453 -7.17 -12.07 2.12
CA PRO A 453 -7.21 -11.51 0.78
C PRO A 453 -7.90 -10.13 0.71
N ASP A 454 -8.75 -9.80 1.67
CA ASP A 454 -9.63 -8.63 1.62
C ASP A 454 -9.57 -7.74 2.88
N GLY A 455 -8.96 -8.23 3.96
CA GLY A 455 -8.86 -7.54 5.24
C GLY A 455 -10.07 -7.78 6.16
N PHE A 456 -11.00 -8.62 5.74
CA PHE A 456 -12.25 -8.96 6.46
C PHE A 456 -12.29 -10.45 6.81
N ASP A 457 -11.93 -11.33 5.89
CA ASP A 457 -11.89 -12.77 6.12
C ASP A 457 -10.47 -13.20 6.43
N TRP A 458 -10.20 -13.35 7.73
CA TRP A 458 -8.88 -13.66 8.26
C TRP A 458 -8.70 -15.16 8.46
N GLN A 459 -7.61 -15.68 7.91
CA GLN A 459 -7.18 -17.06 8.10
C GLN A 459 -6.02 -17.10 9.09
N GLU A 460 -6.12 -17.94 10.11
CA GLU A 460 -5.03 -18.18 11.06
C GLU A 460 -3.92 -18.99 10.41
N LEU A 461 -2.69 -18.50 10.53
CA LEU A 461 -1.46 -19.21 10.17
C LEU A 461 -0.99 -20.08 11.35
N GLY A 462 -1.13 -19.58 12.58
CA GLY A 462 -0.93 -20.35 13.79
C GLY A 462 -0.59 -19.47 14.99
N SER A 463 -0.24 -20.12 16.10
CA SER A 463 0.18 -19.44 17.32
C SER A 463 1.45 -20.04 17.93
N ILE A 464 2.19 -19.21 18.68
CA ILE A 464 3.45 -19.59 19.33
C ILE A 464 3.67 -18.80 20.60
N GLU A 465 4.33 -19.41 21.59
CA GLU A 465 4.76 -18.72 22.81
C GLU A 465 6.27 -18.46 22.80
N ILE A 466 6.66 -17.18 22.90
CA ILE A 466 8.05 -16.74 22.96
C ILE A 466 8.16 -15.59 23.98
N PRO A 467 9.10 -15.67 24.95
CA PRO A 467 9.26 -14.63 25.96
C PRO A 467 10.06 -13.42 25.42
N ILE A 468 9.56 -12.76 24.37
CA ILE A 468 10.10 -11.47 23.91
C ILE A 468 9.90 -10.44 25.04
N SER A 469 10.89 -9.60 25.29
CA SER A 469 10.80 -8.58 26.34
C SER A 469 9.62 -7.62 26.14
N ARG A 470 9.27 -6.88 27.21
CA ARG A 470 8.13 -5.94 27.18
C ARG A 470 8.35 -4.80 26.18
N THR A 471 9.59 -4.38 25.98
CA THR A 471 9.97 -3.31 25.03
C THR A 471 10.69 -3.92 23.84
N PHE A 472 10.14 -3.75 22.65
CA PHE A 472 10.58 -4.42 21.45
C PHE A 472 10.26 -3.55 20.23
N TYR A 473 10.52 -4.05 19.03
CA TYR A 473 10.26 -3.33 17.79
C TYR A 473 9.17 -4.03 16.99
N VAL A 474 8.25 -3.24 16.46
CA VAL A 474 7.24 -3.68 15.47
C VAL A 474 7.60 -3.07 14.13
N GLY A 475 7.46 -3.79 13.03
CA GLY A 475 7.89 -3.23 11.74
C GLY A 475 7.59 -4.05 10.49
N LEU A 476 8.04 -3.51 9.37
CA LEU A 476 7.86 -3.96 8.01
C LEU A 476 9.24 -4.37 7.46
N PRO A 477 9.46 -5.65 7.09
CA PRO A 477 10.71 -6.11 6.53
C PRO A 477 10.73 -6.06 4.99
N ALA A 478 11.85 -5.71 4.39
CA ALA A 478 12.16 -5.94 2.98
C ALA A 478 13.45 -6.74 2.85
N CYS A 479 13.34 -7.97 2.34
CA CYS A 479 14.45 -8.91 2.18
C CYS A 479 14.40 -9.47 0.75
N SER A 480 15.49 -9.36 0.00
CA SER A 480 15.57 -9.77 -1.40
C SER A 480 15.75 -11.28 -1.59
N GLN A 481 16.32 -11.98 -0.60
CA GLN A 481 16.85 -13.35 -0.73
C GLN A 481 17.94 -13.49 -1.80
N LEU A 482 18.54 -12.38 -2.19
CA LEU A 482 19.54 -12.29 -3.24
C LEU A 482 20.67 -11.41 -2.70
N ASN A 483 21.86 -11.98 -2.61
CA ASN A 483 23.05 -11.24 -2.22
C ASN A 483 23.37 -10.19 -3.28
N ASP A 484 23.79 -9.00 -2.84
CA ASP A 484 24.19 -7.87 -3.69
C ASP A 484 23.07 -7.37 -4.64
N VAL A 485 21.81 -7.75 -4.37
CA VAL A 485 20.64 -7.31 -5.13
C VAL A 485 19.53 -6.91 -4.18
N THR A 486 19.08 -5.67 -4.29
CA THR A 486 17.95 -5.15 -3.51
C THR A 486 16.61 -5.59 -4.10
N THR A 487 15.56 -5.54 -3.29
CA THR A 487 14.16 -5.62 -3.71
C THR A 487 13.35 -4.44 -3.20
N THR A 488 12.37 -3.98 -3.99
CA THR A 488 11.38 -3.00 -3.56
C THR A 488 10.15 -3.71 -2.99
N VAL A 489 9.69 -3.26 -1.83
CA VAL A 489 8.44 -3.70 -1.18
C VAL A 489 7.57 -2.51 -0.85
N THR A 490 6.27 -2.60 -1.11
CA THR A 490 5.33 -1.53 -0.79
C THR A 490 4.23 -2.01 0.14
N TYR A 491 3.92 -1.20 1.15
CA TYR A 491 2.87 -1.44 2.13
C TYR A 491 1.92 -0.26 2.23
N ASP A 492 0.62 -0.54 2.29
CA ASP A 492 -0.38 0.43 2.71
C ASP A 492 -1.22 -0.13 3.87
N ASN A 493 -2.17 0.67 4.36
CA ASN A 493 -3.03 0.35 5.51
C ASN A 493 -2.24 -0.15 6.73
N VAL A 494 -1.02 0.35 6.91
CA VAL A 494 -0.14 -0.03 8.01
C VAL A 494 -0.69 0.55 9.30
N SER A 495 -0.81 -0.28 10.33
CA SER A 495 -1.03 0.21 11.67
C SER A 495 -0.42 -0.70 12.71
N ILE A 496 0.03 -0.06 13.77
CA ILE A 496 0.50 -0.62 15.02
C ILE A 496 -0.39 -0.02 16.14
N PRO A 497 -0.29 -0.49 17.39
CA PRO A 497 -1.17 -0.01 18.47
C PRO A 497 -1.06 1.51 18.72
N THR A 498 0.14 2.08 18.59
CA THR A 498 0.44 3.49 18.89
C THR A 498 0.39 4.42 17.68
N TRP A 499 0.25 3.88 16.46
CA TRP A 499 0.30 4.65 15.23
C TRP A 499 -0.47 3.96 14.11
N ARG A 500 -1.20 4.75 13.32
CA ARG A 500 -1.91 4.25 12.14
C ARG A 500 -1.64 5.15 10.95
N MET A 501 -1.52 4.53 9.78
CA MET A 501 -1.49 5.25 8.52
C MET A 501 -2.82 5.96 8.33
N THR A 502 -2.76 7.22 7.94
CA THR A 502 -3.94 8.02 7.62
C THR A 502 -4.07 8.10 6.10
N ALA A 503 -5.28 8.01 5.56
CA ALA A 503 -5.55 8.34 4.17
C ALA A 503 -5.95 9.83 4.11
N GLY A 504 -4.97 10.73 4.12
CA GLY A 504 -5.22 12.15 4.39
C GLY A 504 -5.51 12.39 5.88
N ASP A 505 -6.59 13.12 6.22
CA ASP A 505 -7.03 13.37 7.61
C ASP A 505 -7.83 12.20 8.23
N ARG A 506 -7.99 11.09 7.48
CA ARG A 506 -8.87 9.97 7.89
C ARG A 506 -8.05 8.80 8.41
N ILE A 507 -8.30 8.41 9.66
CA ILE A 507 -7.73 7.21 10.28
C ILE A 507 -8.29 5.95 9.58
N ILE A 508 -7.39 5.10 9.09
CA ILE A 508 -7.72 3.82 8.47
C ILE A 508 -8.11 2.79 9.55
N THR A 509 -9.28 2.16 9.30
CA THR A 509 -9.90 0.95 9.88
C THR A 509 -9.84 0.68 11.40
N ALA A 510 -11.00 0.44 12.03
CA ALA A 510 -11.04 -0.43 13.21
C ALA A 510 -10.65 -1.85 12.78
N ARG A 511 -9.89 -2.51 13.62
CA ARG A 511 -9.50 -3.91 13.47
C ARG A 511 -10.40 -4.71 14.39
N PRO A 512 -10.86 -5.92 14.03
CA PRO A 512 -11.30 -6.87 15.03
C PRO A 512 -10.24 -6.95 16.14
N GLU A 513 -10.54 -6.46 17.33
CA GLU A 513 -9.61 -6.39 18.45
C GLU A 513 -10.27 -7.01 19.68
N PRO A 514 -9.67 -8.01 20.32
CA PRO A 514 -10.21 -8.57 21.55
C PRO A 514 -9.80 -7.75 22.77
N ARG A 515 -10.57 -7.85 23.86
CA ARG A 515 -10.18 -7.30 25.17
C ARG A 515 -9.59 -8.38 26.09
N TRP A 516 -8.64 -9.18 25.60
CA TRP A 516 -8.08 -10.32 26.34
C TRP A 516 -7.47 -9.94 27.70
N HIS A 517 -7.05 -8.69 27.88
CA HIS A 517 -6.56 -8.17 29.16
C HIS A 517 -7.65 -8.03 30.24
N LYS A 518 -8.93 -8.22 29.91
CA LYS A 518 -10.06 -8.24 30.85
C LYS A 518 -10.61 -9.67 30.96
N SER A 519 -10.26 -10.39 32.02
CA SER A 519 -10.73 -11.77 32.24
C SER A 519 -12.26 -11.90 32.13
N ALA A 520 -12.99 -11.00 32.78
CA ALA A 520 -14.46 -10.96 32.73
C ALA A 520 -15.03 -10.78 31.31
N TRP A 521 -14.30 -10.11 30.42
CA TRP A 521 -14.71 -9.97 29.01
C TRP A 521 -14.58 -11.31 28.27
N LEU A 522 -13.45 -11.99 28.45
CA LEU A 522 -13.17 -13.27 27.81
C LEU A 522 -14.07 -14.39 28.35
N GLU A 523 -14.28 -14.45 29.66
CA GLU A 523 -15.21 -15.38 30.31
C GLU A 523 -16.63 -15.23 29.74
N ARG A 524 -17.11 -13.99 29.59
CA ARG A 524 -18.42 -13.72 29.01
C ARG A 524 -18.49 -14.09 27.53
N HIS A 525 -17.45 -13.77 26.74
CA HIS A 525 -17.37 -14.20 25.34
C HIS A 525 -17.44 -15.72 25.20
N ASN A 526 -16.70 -16.47 26.03
CA ASN A 526 -16.73 -17.93 26.03
C ASN A 526 -18.11 -18.47 26.46
N ALA A 527 -18.74 -17.87 27.48
CA ALA A 527 -20.08 -18.24 27.92
C ALA A 527 -21.13 -18.01 26.81
N PHE A 528 -20.95 -17.00 25.96
CA PHE A 528 -21.78 -16.80 24.78
C PHE A 528 -21.61 -17.93 23.76
N ASN A 529 -20.38 -18.33 23.46
CA ASN A 529 -20.13 -19.46 22.56
C ASN A 529 -20.82 -20.73 23.07
N GLU A 530 -20.78 -21.00 24.38
CA GLU A 530 -21.50 -22.13 24.98
C GLU A 530 -23.02 -21.95 24.96
N ARG A 531 -23.55 -20.74 25.16
CA ARG A 531 -25.00 -20.47 25.06
C ARG A 531 -25.52 -20.66 23.64
N ILE A 532 -24.79 -20.20 22.64
CA ILE A 532 -25.21 -20.23 21.22
C ILE A 532 -25.20 -21.67 20.68
N LYS A 533 -24.22 -22.50 21.08
CA LYS A 533 -24.19 -23.94 20.77
C LYS A 533 -25.44 -24.70 21.20
N LYS A 534 -26.15 -24.25 22.24
CA LYS A 534 -27.40 -24.87 22.71
C LYS A 534 -28.57 -24.66 21.73
N GLY A 535 -28.42 -23.81 20.72
CA GLY A 535 -29.49 -23.48 19.78
C GLY A 535 -30.64 -22.71 20.44
N ASN A 536 -31.82 -22.78 19.82
CA ASN A 536 -33.04 -22.08 20.23
C ASN A 536 -32.80 -20.57 20.46
N VAL A 537 -32.54 -19.87 19.35
CA VAL A 537 -32.21 -18.44 19.32
C VAL A 537 -32.97 -17.79 18.16
N ASP A 538 -34.02 -17.03 18.46
CA ASP A 538 -34.79 -16.30 17.44
C ASP A 538 -34.41 -14.82 17.36
N LEU A 539 -33.96 -14.23 18.47
CA LEU A 539 -33.59 -12.81 18.59
C LEU A 539 -32.20 -12.65 19.20
N LEU A 540 -31.32 -11.90 18.53
CA LEU A 540 -30.03 -11.49 19.09
C LEU A 540 -30.05 -10.01 19.49
N MET A 541 -29.45 -9.69 20.63
CA MET A 541 -29.17 -8.31 21.04
C MET A 541 -27.66 -8.13 21.18
N ILE A 542 -27.07 -7.26 20.36
CA ILE A 542 -25.63 -7.05 20.24
C ILE A 542 -25.32 -5.60 20.58
N GLY A 543 -24.37 -5.37 21.49
CA GLY A 543 -23.96 -4.04 21.86
C GLY A 543 -22.93 -3.97 22.97
N ASP A 544 -22.91 -2.84 23.65
CA ASP A 544 -21.98 -2.51 24.73
C ASP A 544 -22.61 -2.61 26.14
N SER A 545 -22.21 -1.76 27.09
CA SER A 545 -22.74 -1.76 28.45
C SER A 545 -24.24 -1.44 28.50
N ILE A 546 -24.73 -0.58 27.61
CA ILE A 546 -26.15 -0.20 27.59
C ILE A 546 -27.01 -1.41 27.21
N THR A 547 -26.60 -2.20 26.22
CA THR A 547 -27.30 -3.45 25.87
C THR A 547 -27.02 -4.57 26.89
N HIS A 548 -25.82 -4.63 27.47
CA HIS A 548 -25.46 -5.66 28.46
C HIS A 548 -26.34 -5.56 29.72
N TRP A 549 -26.74 -4.35 30.11
CA TRP A 549 -27.54 -4.12 31.32
C TRP A 549 -29.02 -4.52 31.21
N TRP A 550 -29.47 -5.03 30.06
CA TRP A 550 -30.67 -5.87 29.99
C TRP A 550 -30.60 -7.09 30.94
N ASN A 551 -29.39 -7.58 31.26
CA ASN A 551 -29.21 -8.65 32.25
C ASN A 551 -29.15 -8.14 33.70
N LYS A 552 -29.33 -6.83 33.91
CA LYS A 552 -29.25 -6.14 35.20
C LYS A 552 -30.50 -5.28 35.42
N ALA A 553 -30.37 -3.95 35.34
CA ALA A 553 -31.47 -3.01 35.56
C ALA A 553 -32.65 -3.22 34.59
N GLY A 554 -32.40 -3.75 33.39
CA GLY A 554 -33.44 -4.08 32.42
C GLY A 554 -34.04 -5.48 32.55
N LYS A 555 -33.62 -6.31 33.53
CA LYS A 555 -33.95 -7.75 33.55
C LYS A 555 -35.45 -8.02 33.59
N LYS A 556 -36.19 -7.28 34.42
CA LYS A 556 -37.66 -7.41 34.54
C LYS A 556 -38.35 -7.08 33.21
N ILE A 557 -37.89 -6.02 32.54
CA ILE A 557 -38.42 -5.59 31.25
C ILE A 557 -38.05 -6.59 30.14
N TRP A 558 -36.82 -7.13 30.18
CA TRP A 558 -36.38 -8.19 29.25
C TRP A 558 -37.26 -9.43 29.34
N ASP A 559 -37.58 -9.86 30.56
CA ASP A 559 -38.41 -11.06 30.78
C ASP A 559 -39.82 -10.91 30.21
N HIS A 560 -40.36 -9.70 30.26
CA HIS A 560 -41.67 -9.40 29.68
C HIS A 560 -41.63 -9.33 28.14
N TYR A 561 -40.70 -8.56 27.56
CA TYR A 561 -40.73 -8.26 26.12
C TYR A 561 -39.97 -9.27 25.23
N TYR A 562 -38.94 -9.93 25.76
CA TYR A 562 -37.98 -10.66 24.92
C TYR A 562 -37.74 -12.11 25.33
N ALA A 563 -38.02 -12.52 26.57
CA ALA A 563 -37.78 -13.92 26.98
C ALA A 563 -38.60 -14.93 26.16
N ASN A 564 -39.86 -14.60 25.83
CA ASN A 564 -40.74 -15.44 25.00
C ASN A 564 -40.32 -15.50 23.52
N ARG A 565 -39.35 -14.67 23.10
CA ARG A 565 -38.81 -14.61 21.73
C ARG A 565 -37.47 -15.34 21.62
N ASN A 566 -37.18 -16.28 22.51
CA ASN A 566 -35.92 -17.01 22.57
C ASN A 566 -34.69 -16.07 22.47
N ALA A 567 -34.79 -14.89 23.07
CA ALA A 567 -33.81 -13.83 22.87
C ALA A 567 -32.49 -14.12 23.60
N VAL A 568 -31.37 -13.79 22.97
CA VAL A 568 -30.02 -13.91 23.55
C VAL A 568 -29.32 -12.56 23.52
N ASN A 569 -28.90 -12.11 24.70
CA ASN A 569 -28.10 -10.91 24.87
C ASN A 569 -26.60 -11.22 24.74
N LEU A 570 -26.00 -10.83 23.61
CA LEU A 570 -24.59 -10.97 23.26
C LEU A 570 -23.78 -9.68 23.52
N ALA A 571 -24.25 -8.80 24.40
CA ALA A 571 -23.56 -7.55 24.71
C ALA A 571 -22.55 -7.69 25.86
N ILE A 572 -21.44 -6.95 25.76
CA ILE A 572 -20.39 -6.89 26.79
C ILE A 572 -20.05 -5.44 27.12
N SER A 573 -19.96 -5.13 28.42
CA SER A 573 -19.69 -3.78 28.90
C SER A 573 -18.35 -3.22 28.39
N GLY A 574 -18.40 -1.99 27.88
CA GLY A 574 -17.23 -1.30 27.34
C GLY A 574 -16.79 -1.79 25.96
N ASP A 575 -17.60 -2.59 25.28
CA ASP A 575 -17.35 -2.93 23.88
C ASP A 575 -17.38 -1.67 23.00
N ARG A 576 -16.50 -1.71 22.00
CA ARG A 576 -16.40 -0.77 20.89
C ARG A 576 -16.65 -1.56 19.61
N THR A 577 -16.77 -0.88 18.48
CA THR A 577 -17.02 -1.53 17.19
C THR A 577 -15.99 -2.63 16.87
N GLU A 578 -14.70 -2.39 17.13
CA GLU A 578 -13.62 -3.39 16.99
C GLU A 578 -13.83 -4.67 17.80
N HIS A 579 -14.36 -4.54 19.02
CA HIS A 579 -14.52 -5.66 19.94
C HIS A 579 -15.70 -6.53 19.49
N VAL A 580 -16.81 -5.91 19.05
CA VAL A 580 -17.94 -6.63 18.46
C VAL A 580 -17.51 -7.37 17.19
N LEU A 581 -16.78 -6.69 16.28
CA LEU A 581 -16.25 -7.32 15.07
C LEU A 581 -15.45 -8.59 15.38
N TRP A 582 -14.55 -8.52 16.37
CA TRP A 582 -13.79 -9.69 16.79
C TRP A 582 -14.68 -10.80 17.34
N ARG A 583 -15.66 -10.49 18.19
CA ARG A 583 -16.52 -11.52 18.78
C ARG A 583 -17.36 -12.27 17.74
N LEU A 584 -17.86 -11.57 16.73
CA LEU A 584 -18.61 -12.19 15.63
C LEU A 584 -17.72 -13.11 14.77
N GLU A 585 -16.42 -12.86 14.73
CA GLU A 585 -15.43 -13.72 14.05
C GLU A 585 -15.01 -14.93 14.87
N ASN A 586 -15.31 -14.96 16.17
CA ASN A 586 -14.78 -15.94 17.11
C ASN A 586 -15.90 -16.69 17.84
N GLY A 587 -16.94 -17.10 17.13
CA GLY A 587 -17.92 -18.09 17.61
C GLY A 587 -19.26 -17.56 18.12
N ASN A 588 -19.41 -16.27 18.41
CA ASN A 588 -20.64 -15.75 19.06
C ASN A 588 -21.91 -15.89 18.22
N ILE A 589 -21.81 -16.25 16.94
CA ILE A 589 -22.95 -16.43 16.03
C ILE A 589 -22.82 -17.68 15.15
N ASP A 590 -21.84 -18.54 15.39
CA ASP A 590 -21.61 -19.70 14.53
C ASP A 590 -22.68 -20.78 14.77
N GLY A 591 -23.21 -21.35 13.69
CA GLY A 591 -24.15 -22.48 13.75
C GLY A 591 -25.59 -22.14 14.12
N ILE A 592 -25.98 -20.86 14.11
CA ILE A 592 -27.36 -20.40 14.35
C ILE A 592 -27.92 -19.64 13.14
N SER A 593 -29.25 -19.47 13.11
CA SER A 593 -29.98 -18.69 12.10
C SER A 593 -31.15 -17.95 12.74
N PRO A 594 -30.89 -16.94 13.61
CA PRO A 594 -31.95 -16.19 14.27
C PRO A 594 -32.81 -15.42 13.25
N LYS A 595 -34.04 -15.09 13.63
CA LYS A 595 -34.94 -14.31 12.78
C LYS A 595 -34.53 -12.83 12.72
N LEU A 596 -34.06 -12.29 13.86
CA LEU A 596 -33.69 -10.89 14.00
C LEU A 596 -32.42 -10.71 14.84
N ALA A 597 -31.54 -9.80 14.41
CA ALA A 597 -30.43 -9.29 15.21
C ALA A 597 -30.57 -7.77 15.41
N VAL A 598 -30.62 -7.32 16.66
CA VAL A 598 -30.63 -5.91 17.04
C VAL A 598 -29.20 -5.49 17.40
N LEU A 599 -28.70 -4.47 16.72
CA LEU A 599 -27.36 -3.92 16.92
C LEU A 599 -27.44 -2.48 17.42
N MET A 600 -26.84 -2.22 18.58
CA MET A 600 -26.55 -0.87 19.06
C MET A 600 -25.14 -0.81 19.64
N ILE A 601 -24.23 -0.14 18.94
CA ILE A 601 -22.82 -0.05 19.32
C ILE A 601 -22.21 1.27 18.85
N GLY A 602 -21.20 1.75 19.56
CA GLY A 602 -20.37 2.89 19.14
C GLY A 602 -20.24 3.98 20.20
N THR A 603 -21.07 3.98 21.24
CA THR A 603 -21.00 5.01 22.29
C THR A 603 -19.66 5.00 23.02
N ASN A 604 -18.92 3.90 23.05
CA ASN A 604 -17.59 3.82 23.68
C ASN A 604 -16.44 4.23 22.74
N ASN A 605 -16.72 4.46 21.45
CA ASN A 605 -15.71 4.87 20.48
C ASN A 605 -15.43 6.38 20.50
N HIS A 606 -16.25 7.21 21.16
CA HIS A 606 -16.10 8.67 21.18
C HIS A 606 -14.74 9.18 21.66
N MET A 607 -14.06 8.44 22.55
CA MET A 607 -12.71 8.82 23.02
C MET A 607 -11.58 8.29 22.15
N SER A 608 -11.86 7.38 21.22
CA SER A 608 -10.84 6.60 20.50
C SER A 608 -10.97 6.67 18.99
N SER A 609 -12.06 7.20 18.44
CA SER A 609 -12.34 7.14 17.01
C SER A 609 -13.20 8.33 16.56
N PRO A 610 -12.90 8.94 15.39
CA PRO A 610 -13.79 9.90 14.74
C PRO A 610 -15.14 9.29 14.36
N PRO A 611 -16.23 10.07 14.26
CA PRO A 611 -17.57 9.57 13.97
C PRO A 611 -17.67 8.81 12.63
N GLU A 612 -16.92 9.22 11.61
CA GLU A 612 -16.90 8.56 10.29
C GLU A 612 -16.33 7.14 10.37
N VAL A 613 -15.35 6.94 11.24
CA VAL A 613 -14.71 5.64 11.48
C VAL A 613 -15.70 4.71 12.16
N THR A 614 -16.33 5.19 13.25
CA THR A 614 -17.37 4.43 13.97
C THR A 614 -18.55 4.09 13.06
N ALA A 615 -19.03 5.03 12.26
CA ALA A 615 -20.12 4.80 11.29
C ALA A 615 -19.77 3.73 10.25
N ARG A 616 -18.55 3.78 9.69
CA ARG A 616 -18.05 2.73 8.80
C ARG A 616 -18.02 1.37 9.51
N ASP A 617 -17.54 1.31 10.75
CA ASP A 617 -17.39 0.04 11.45
C ASP A 617 -18.73 -0.58 11.85
N ILE A 618 -19.73 0.23 12.16
CA ILE A 618 -21.11 -0.25 12.30
C ILE A 618 -21.57 -0.92 11.00
N ARG A 619 -21.31 -0.30 9.83
CA ARG A 619 -21.61 -0.92 8.52
C ARG A 619 -20.85 -2.22 8.30
N LEU A 620 -19.61 -2.31 8.77
CA LEU A 620 -18.83 -3.56 8.70
C LEU A 620 -19.44 -4.66 9.57
N ILE A 621 -19.91 -4.33 10.78
CA ILE A 621 -20.61 -5.28 11.66
C ILE A 621 -21.89 -5.77 10.97
N VAL A 622 -22.69 -4.87 10.40
CA VAL A 622 -23.90 -5.22 9.65
C VAL A 622 -23.58 -6.14 8.48
N LYS A 623 -22.56 -5.81 7.68
CA LYS A 623 -22.11 -6.66 6.58
C LYS A 623 -21.70 -8.05 7.09
N LYS A 624 -20.94 -8.13 8.18
CA LYS A 624 -20.49 -9.40 8.77
C LYS A 624 -21.67 -10.25 9.23
N LEU A 625 -22.64 -9.64 9.94
CA LEU A 625 -23.87 -10.31 10.36
C LEU A 625 -24.63 -10.84 9.14
N HIS A 626 -24.83 -10.02 8.11
CA HIS A 626 -25.55 -10.43 6.91
C HIS A 626 -24.83 -11.55 6.14
N THR A 627 -23.50 -11.53 6.09
CA THR A 627 -22.72 -12.60 5.45
C THR A 627 -22.77 -13.91 6.24
N LYS A 628 -22.67 -13.84 7.57
CA LYS A 628 -22.65 -15.03 8.44
C LYS A 628 -24.05 -15.60 8.70
N LEU A 629 -25.07 -14.75 8.66
CA LEU A 629 -26.47 -15.06 8.96
C LEU A 629 -27.37 -14.52 7.83
N PRO A 630 -27.34 -15.14 6.63
CA PRO A 630 -27.95 -14.58 5.41
C PRO A 630 -29.48 -14.47 5.46
N SER A 631 -30.15 -15.25 6.31
CA SER A 631 -31.59 -15.25 6.55
C SER A 631 -32.03 -14.32 7.68
N THR A 632 -31.10 -13.77 8.46
CA THR A 632 -31.41 -12.94 9.63
C THR A 632 -31.63 -11.49 9.22
N LYS A 633 -32.78 -10.92 9.60
CA LYS A 633 -32.99 -9.47 9.50
C LYS A 633 -32.15 -8.75 10.55
N ILE A 634 -31.69 -7.54 10.24
CA ILE A 634 -30.83 -6.74 11.12
C ILE A 634 -31.51 -5.41 11.41
N LEU A 635 -31.72 -5.10 12.69
CA LEU A 635 -32.20 -3.80 13.16
C LEU A 635 -31.05 -3.03 13.81
N VAL A 636 -30.60 -1.96 13.16
CA VAL A 636 -29.56 -1.06 13.68
C VAL A 636 -30.23 0.09 14.42
N LEU A 637 -29.95 0.23 15.71
CA LEU A 637 -30.42 1.37 16.48
C LEU A 637 -29.46 2.54 16.37
N ALA A 638 -30.02 3.75 16.36
CA ALA A 638 -29.27 4.96 16.64
C ALA A 638 -28.57 4.84 18.02
N ILE A 639 -27.33 5.32 18.10
CA ILE A 639 -26.61 5.44 19.37
C ILE A 639 -27.36 6.46 20.24
N PHE A 640 -27.69 6.06 21.47
CA PHE A 640 -28.45 6.91 22.39
C PHE A 640 -27.72 8.21 22.76
N PRO A 641 -28.48 9.29 23.04
CA PRO A 641 -27.92 10.49 23.64
C PRO A 641 -27.35 10.18 25.03
N ARG A 642 -26.34 10.94 25.42
CA ARG A 642 -25.66 10.85 26.72
C ARG A 642 -25.33 12.23 27.25
N GLY A 643 -24.87 12.32 28.50
CA GLY A 643 -24.63 13.59 29.19
C GLY A 643 -25.91 14.30 29.62
N GLY A 644 -25.81 15.53 30.12
CA GLY A 644 -26.97 16.33 30.53
C GLY A 644 -27.70 16.95 29.33
N GLY A 645 -26.96 17.73 28.53
CA GLY A 645 -27.44 18.49 27.37
C GLY A 645 -26.84 18.04 26.05
N ASP A 646 -27.06 18.80 24.97
CA ASP A 646 -26.51 18.55 23.62
C ASP A 646 -25.17 19.25 23.35
N ASP A 647 -24.66 19.95 24.35
CA ASP A 647 -23.31 20.48 24.47
C ASP A 647 -22.28 19.41 24.90
N ASP A 648 -22.73 18.25 25.38
CA ASP A 648 -21.86 17.12 25.70
C ASP A 648 -21.13 16.61 24.43
N GLY A 649 -19.79 16.63 24.47
CA GLY A 649 -18.96 16.26 23.32
C GLY A 649 -19.15 14.80 22.87
N ALA A 650 -19.41 13.88 23.80
CA ALA A 650 -19.66 12.49 23.45
C ALA A 650 -21.04 12.32 22.79
N ARG A 651 -22.05 13.08 23.23
CA ARG A 651 -23.35 13.15 22.56
C ARG A 651 -23.24 13.70 21.14
N GLN A 652 -22.48 14.78 20.94
CA GLN A 652 -22.28 15.36 19.59
C GLN A 652 -21.65 14.34 18.64
N ILE A 653 -20.64 13.60 19.09
CA ILE A 653 -20.03 12.52 18.32
C ILE A 653 -21.06 11.42 18.02
N ASN A 654 -21.82 10.95 19.01
CA ASN A 654 -22.86 9.93 18.81
C ASN A 654 -23.92 10.39 17.79
N MET A 655 -24.37 11.65 17.85
CA MET A 655 -25.34 12.20 16.90
C MET A 655 -24.75 12.27 15.49
N LYS A 656 -23.46 12.64 15.36
CA LYS A 656 -22.79 12.65 14.06
C LYS A 656 -22.67 11.24 13.47
N VAL A 657 -22.39 10.23 14.28
CA VAL A 657 -22.41 8.83 13.85
C VAL A 657 -23.80 8.45 13.35
N ASN A 658 -24.86 8.82 14.09
CA ASN A 658 -26.25 8.53 13.72
C ASN A 658 -26.63 9.11 12.36
N GLU A 659 -26.27 10.37 12.08
CA GLU A 659 -26.46 10.98 10.76
C GLU A 659 -25.80 10.15 9.66
N LEU A 660 -24.56 9.69 9.90
CA LEU A 660 -23.76 8.95 8.93
C LEU A 660 -24.23 7.50 8.70
N ILE A 661 -25.01 6.92 9.62
CA ILE A 661 -25.58 5.57 9.48
C ILE A 661 -27.07 5.56 9.18
N ALA A 662 -27.75 6.71 9.12
CA ALA A 662 -29.20 6.77 8.93
C ALA A 662 -29.70 6.06 7.66
N ASN A 663 -28.89 6.02 6.61
CA ASN A 663 -29.18 5.32 5.34
C ASN A 663 -28.59 3.89 5.29
N ILE A 664 -28.33 3.24 6.44
CA ILE A 664 -27.79 1.87 6.47
C ILE A 664 -28.83 0.82 6.09
N GLY A 665 -30.12 1.12 6.25
CA GLY A 665 -31.19 0.19 5.93
C GLY A 665 -31.45 0.07 4.44
N ASP A 666 -31.70 -1.16 3.98
CA ASP A 666 -32.16 -1.46 2.61
C ASP A 666 -33.68 -1.63 2.54
N GLY A 667 -34.37 -1.57 3.69
CA GLY A 667 -35.83 -1.72 3.80
C GLY A 667 -36.33 -3.16 3.74
N ASN A 668 -35.45 -4.14 3.59
CA ASN A 668 -35.79 -5.56 3.48
C ASN A 668 -35.08 -6.41 4.54
N MET A 669 -33.75 -6.47 4.49
CA MET A 669 -32.93 -7.28 5.40
C MET A 669 -32.25 -6.43 6.46
N VAL A 670 -31.99 -5.16 6.18
CA VAL A 670 -31.37 -4.22 7.12
C VAL A 670 -32.30 -3.04 7.34
N HIS A 671 -32.54 -2.72 8.61
CA HIS A 671 -33.43 -1.64 9.05
C HIS A 671 -32.68 -0.71 10.00
N TYR A 672 -32.98 0.58 9.93
CA TYR A 672 -32.49 1.59 10.86
C TYR A 672 -33.63 2.13 11.70
N LEU A 673 -33.42 2.29 13.00
CA LEU A 673 -34.42 2.84 13.91
C LEU A 673 -33.77 3.83 14.87
N ASN A 674 -34.33 5.05 14.93
CA ASN A 674 -33.90 6.08 15.86
C ASN A 674 -35.02 6.35 16.88
N ILE A 675 -34.81 5.88 18.11
CA ILE A 675 -35.73 6.09 19.24
C ILE A 675 -35.25 7.16 20.23
N ASN A 676 -34.27 7.99 19.85
CA ASN A 676 -33.63 8.92 20.78
C ASN A 676 -34.60 9.90 21.45
N GLN A 677 -35.74 10.22 20.81
CA GLN A 677 -36.77 11.08 21.38
C GLN A 677 -37.41 10.51 22.65
N ALA A 678 -37.41 9.18 22.85
CA ALA A 678 -37.89 8.55 24.08
C ALA A 678 -37.06 8.96 25.30
N PHE A 679 -35.78 9.31 25.10
CA PHE A 679 -34.84 9.68 26.16
C PHE A 679 -34.65 11.20 26.30
N LEU A 680 -35.31 12.01 25.48
CA LEU A 680 -35.09 13.45 25.43
C LEU A 680 -36.32 14.24 25.88
N ASN A 681 -36.07 15.39 26.49
CA ASN A 681 -37.04 16.46 26.69
C ASN A 681 -36.46 17.73 26.04
N GLY A 682 -36.81 17.95 24.77
CA GLY A 682 -36.16 18.96 23.94
C GLY A 682 -34.66 18.67 23.79
N ARG A 683 -33.81 19.61 24.23
CA ARG A 683 -32.35 19.48 24.17
C ARG A 683 -31.76 18.65 25.32
N GLN A 684 -32.52 18.43 26.40
CA GLN A 684 -32.04 17.79 27.64
C GLN A 684 -32.32 16.28 27.67
N LEU A 685 -31.43 15.53 28.32
CA LEU A 685 -31.64 14.11 28.62
C LEU A 685 -32.65 13.94 29.76
N ARG A 686 -33.55 12.97 29.64
CA ARG A 686 -34.47 12.58 30.72
C ARG A 686 -33.69 11.85 31.82
N GLN A 687 -33.17 12.59 32.80
CA GLN A 687 -32.36 12.04 33.90
C GLN A 687 -33.11 10.99 34.73
N ASN A 688 -34.45 11.07 34.82
CA ASN A 688 -35.26 10.05 35.48
C ASN A 688 -35.23 8.68 34.75
N LEU A 689 -34.83 8.64 33.48
CA LEU A 689 -34.65 7.42 32.69
C LEU A 689 -33.17 6.99 32.61
N ILE A 690 -32.25 7.96 32.50
CA ILE A 690 -30.80 7.74 32.37
C ILE A 690 -30.07 8.57 33.44
N PRO A 691 -30.05 8.12 34.71
CA PRO A 691 -29.63 8.93 35.85
C PRO A 691 -28.14 9.25 35.89
N ASP A 692 -27.28 8.37 35.37
CA ASP A 692 -25.83 8.60 35.29
C ASP A 692 -25.40 9.26 33.95
N GLY A 693 -26.37 9.69 33.14
CA GLY A 693 -26.15 10.28 31.83
C GLY A 693 -25.66 9.31 30.76
N THR A 694 -25.62 7.99 30.99
CA THR A 694 -25.21 6.99 29.99
C THR A 694 -26.06 5.72 30.00
N HIS A 695 -26.36 5.14 31.16
CA HIS A 695 -27.05 3.86 31.32
C HIS A 695 -28.51 4.05 31.76
N PRO A 696 -29.47 3.45 31.03
CA PRO A 696 -30.86 3.45 31.46
C PRO A 696 -31.06 2.73 32.81
N ASN A 697 -31.97 3.23 33.64
CA ASN A 697 -32.54 2.48 34.76
C ASN A 697 -33.74 1.63 34.28
N GLU A 698 -34.45 0.94 35.19
CA GLU A 698 -35.62 0.10 34.83
C GLU A 698 -36.65 0.86 33.98
N LYS A 699 -37.00 2.10 34.36
CA LYS A 699 -37.94 2.95 33.58
C LYS A 699 -37.38 3.33 32.22
N GLY A 700 -36.08 3.59 32.13
CA GLY A 700 -35.42 3.85 30.86
C GLY A 700 -35.41 2.62 29.94
N TYR A 701 -35.27 1.42 30.49
CA TYR A 701 -35.41 0.18 29.73
C TYR A 701 -36.85 -0.08 29.28
N ALA A 702 -37.87 0.27 30.09
CA ALA A 702 -39.26 0.23 29.67
C ALA A 702 -39.51 1.16 28.46
N ALA A 703 -39.06 2.42 28.56
CA ALA A 703 -39.16 3.38 27.46
C ALA A 703 -38.41 2.93 26.19
N TRP A 704 -37.26 2.27 26.34
CA TRP A 704 -36.57 1.63 25.21
C TRP A 704 -37.45 0.53 24.59
N ALA A 705 -37.90 -0.43 25.40
CA ALA A 705 -38.69 -1.55 24.91
C ALA A 705 -39.93 -1.08 24.18
N GLU A 706 -40.72 -0.18 24.77
CA GLU A 706 -41.93 0.39 24.18
C GLU A 706 -41.67 1.09 22.85
N ALA A 707 -40.62 1.90 22.75
CA ALA A 707 -40.29 2.62 21.52
C ALA A 707 -39.80 1.69 20.39
N MET A 708 -39.22 0.55 20.74
CA MET A 708 -38.67 -0.42 19.79
C MET A 708 -39.65 -1.52 19.40
N GLU A 709 -40.60 -1.86 20.27
CA GLU A 709 -41.50 -3.00 20.17
C GLU A 709 -42.29 -3.06 18.86
N PRO A 710 -42.91 -1.98 18.34
CA PRO A 710 -43.66 -2.04 17.08
C PRO A 710 -42.79 -2.48 15.90
N THR A 711 -41.51 -2.10 15.92
CA THR A 711 -40.57 -2.48 14.86
C THR A 711 -40.12 -3.93 15.03
N ILE A 712 -39.79 -4.37 16.26
CA ILE A 712 -39.39 -5.75 16.52
C ILE A 712 -40.52 -6.73 16.14
N ALA A 713 -41.75 -6.46 16.58
CA ALA A 713 -42.88 -7.33 16.33
C ALA A 713 -43.14 -7.49 14.82
N LYS A 714 -43.12 -6.38 14.08
CA LYS A 714 -43.22 -6.38 12.62
C LYS A 714 -42.10 -7.19 11.95
N LEU A 715 -40.86 -7.08 12.42
CA LEU A 715 -39.72 -7.76 11.80
C LEU A 715 -39.71 -9.26 12.10
N LEU A 716 -40.14 -9.66 13.29
CA LEU A 716 -40.31 -11.05 13.72
C LEU A 716 -41.59 -11.70 13.19
N ASN A 717 -42.54 -10.90 12.70
CA ASN A 717 -43.88 -11.33 12.31
C ASN A 717 -44.63 -11.98 13.49
N ASP A 718 -44.60 -11.30 14.65
CA ASP A 718 -45.35 -11.65 15.86
C ASP A 718 -46.20 -10.46 16.37
N GLU A 719 -47.06 -10.72 17.36
CA GLU A 719 -47.91 -9.69 17.97
C GLU A 719 -47.11 -8.83 18.97
N PRO A 720 -47.33 -7.50 19.01
CA PRO A 720 -46.68 -6.64 19.98
C PRO A 720 -47.01 -7.05 21.42
N SER A 721 -46.00 -7.04 22.28
CA SER A 721 -46.17 -7.23 23.73
C SER A 721 -46.91 -6.04 24.33
N THR A 722 -47.78 -6.29 25.31
CA THR A 722 -48.52 -5.23 26.02
C THR A 722 -47.56 -4.34 26.82
N GLN A 723 -47.92 -3.07 26.99
CA GLN A 723 -47.15 -2.15 27.84
C GLN A 723 -47.11 -2.66 29.28
N ILE A 724 -45.99 -2.40 29.97
CA ILE A 724 -45.85 -2.67 31.41
C ILE A 724 -46.36 -1.42 32.14
N ASP A 725 -47.36 -1.61 33.00
CA ASP A 725 -47.90 -0.56 33.88
C ASP A 725 -46.86 -0.04 34.90
#